data_AF-A0A2G4TYM4-F1
#
_entry.id   AF-A0A2G4TYM4-F1
#
_cell.length_a   1.000
_cell.length_b   1.000
_cell.length_c   1.000
_cell.angle_alpha   90.00
_cell.angle_beta   90.00
_cell.angle_gamma   90.00
#
_symmetry.space_group_name_H-M   'P 1'
#
loop_
_entity.id
_entity.type
_entity.pdbx_description
1 polymer ?
#
loop_
_entity_poly.entity_id
_entity_poly.type
_entity_poly.pdbx_seq_one_letter_code
_entity_poly.pdbx_strand_id
1 'polypeptide(L)'
;MNSTFLSVTSDQLGCGSLPSGYDEIIFELSEGKPVYDIFLPDYPADNSRVVIRSSATWDAMLHLPFTSVKVKPGSEYSLEYQSDIQQWSIKGTDINYLTPNSDGNITPDNPSHLTCYSMDDSNHADEVTLPTRAEDGDIIVISSTAEFDSKISGVNRLSKEEKTLKRGDHYIFRYQSKCNGTGWVLDSLPIQPQEDISDESPDSEVFISYIDDSDEVVKFTYDLSDDNWTDEIVLPTQPTDRCKVEISSSAAKNSTLNLPFGSLSIKNGDQYFLEYHADTQQWSVKGTDIDFLTPNSGGHTPPAKQQTNISNESLGSTPDVTDGVVSEEVDINVNNEEKQKRKARPIANPLSTTPNKLNSGLLPSGHSEVEFKLSDGNWTKDIFLPLQPEQGDRVVIQSFAGYNAYLHLPFTTIKIETGSKYSLEYREDIQQWTIQGTDINFLTPDSVGNTIPDKLKGITYYMMESYNWVPEIRLPAAAEDGALIIIRSAATNSEAKIAAEHLLYNSTSTIKSGDQYVLKYLKKFNGWVFESAPIRRAEFDSTDGEIPYPTGKNTLVDITDSHWLAKIKLPEQAGDRDKITLKSSTDKITIIDTTHINDPGVMKLRNGEQYDFFYIAENGKWQLISSPDTVYQSQDILSGEVPELRTPRTIINISTNNYQPELRLPTNPLSGSRVIINSDAESDISVSAGKENYKVSQGETVAFKVDEQGLWFRETVTIDMLLLYSDKAADKFGEDVIRAQLIEELNITNEALENSGANFRYRMVGLRQIEAKAHWSKLGHPLRDLRDDTLVQEWRDTLKADGIYYKGTEDGCGLSWLGTHNNSKNMVATGSTNCGKAVMRHEMGHNMGLKHYHSDGSYNAGYGLLSTIMADNSIPYYSTPNRYTADYGIPMGIVGAHDAVRAMNERSAAVAGYR
;
A
#
# COMPACT_ATOMS: atom_id res chain seq x y z
N MET A 1 -35.38 -11.45 -0.64
CA MET A 1 -33.94 -11.11 -0.70
C MET A 1 -33.25 -12.22 0.07
N ASN A 2 -32.42 -13.01 -0.60
CA ASN A 2 -31.63 -14.03 0.08
C ASN A 2 -30.40 -13.33 0.64
N SER A 3 -30.21 -13.40 1.95
CA SER A 3 -28.99 -12.93 2.60
C SER A 3 -27.80 -13.71 2.04
N THR A 4 -26.78 -12.99 1.57
CA THR A 4 -25.53 -13.52 1.03
C THR A 4 -24.51 -13.65 2.16
N PHE A 5 -23.98 -14.85 2.37
CA PHE A 5 -23.13 -15.20 3.51
C PHE A 5 -21.81 -15.82 3.04
N LEU A 6 -20.68 -15.30 3.54
CA LEU A 6 -19.34 -15.83 3.33
C LEU A 6 -18.76 -16.26 4.67
N SER A 7 -18.20 -17.46 4.76
CA SER A 7 -17.35 -17.86 5.88
C SER A 7 -16.06 -18.42 5.33
N VAL A 8 -14.92 -17.85 5.72
CA VAL A 8 -13.62 -18.10 5.10
C VAL A 8 -12.50 -17.95 6.12
N THR A 9 -11.45 -18.76 6.01
CA THR A 9 -10.25 -18.64 6.85
C THR A 9 -9.15 -17.82 6.16
N SER A 10 -8.15 -17.35 6.91
CA SER A 10 -6.94 -16.71 6.36
C SER A 10 -6.26 -17.56 5.28
N ASP A 11 -6.30 -18.88 5.43
CA ASP A 11 -5.70 -19.85 4.50
C ASP A 11 -6.47 -19.96 3.19
N GLN A 12 -7.79 -19.83 3.26
CA GLN A 12 -8.70 -19.94 2.12
C GLN A 12 -8.75 -18.64 1.32
N LEU A 13 -8.70 -17.49 2.00
CA LEU A 13 -8.74 -16.17 1.35
C LEU A 13 -7.35 -15.76 0.83
N GLY A 14 -6.28 -16.22 1.48
CA GLY A 14 -4.90 -16.02 1.06
C GLY A 14 -4.38 -14.58 1.18
N CYS A 15 -5.21 -13.64 1.63
CA CYS A 15 -4.94 -12.23 1.93
C CYS A 15 -5.92 -11.74 3.00
N GLY A 16 -5.69 -10.55 3.57
CA GLY A 16 -6.60 -9.96 4.56
C GLY A 16 -7.57 -8.93 4.01
N SER A 17 -7.60 -8.70 2.70
CA SER A 17 -8.60 -7.83 2.08
C SER A 17 -9.91 -8.60 1.90
N LEU A 18 -10.92 -8.27 2.71
CA LEU A 18 -12.20 -8.95 2.69
C LEU A 18 -13.02 -8.53 1.45
N PRO A 19 -13.64 -9.49 0.74
CA PRO A 19 -14.36 -9.20 -0.50
C PRO A 19 -15.67 -8.46 -0.24
N SER A 20 -16.06 -7.57 -1.15
CA SER A 20 -17.39 -6.92 -1.13
C SER A 20 -18.48 -7.83 -1.71
N GLY A 21 -19.75 -7.49 -1.49
CA GLY A 21 -20.91 -8.18 -2.10
C GLY A 21 -21.53 -9.30 -1.27
N TYR A 22 -21.17 -9.41 0.01
CA TYR A 22 -21.80 -10.31 0.98
C TYR A 22 -22.51 -9.49 2.06
N ASP A 23 -23.72 -9.90 2.44
CA ASP A 23 -24.46 -9.32 3.56
C ASP A 23 -23.85 -9.73 4.90
N GLU A 24 -23.13 -10.85 4.97
CA GLU A 24 -22.36 -11.26 6.13
C GLU A 24 -21.06 -12.00 5.73
N ILE A 25 -19.93 -11.64 6.34
CA ILE A 25 -18.63 -12.29 6.20
C ILE A 25 -18.16 -12.78 7.56
N ILE A 26 -17.80 -14.04 7.71
CA ILE A 26 -17.07 -14.58 8.86
C ILE A 26 -15.65 -14.92 8.41
N PHE A 27 -14.68 -14.13 8.85
CA PHE A 27 -13.27 -14.32 8.59
C PHE A 27 -12.57 -14.92 9.81
N GLU A 28 -11.95 -16.09 9.68
CA GLU A 28 -11.22 -16.75 10.77
C GLU A 28 -9.71 -16.78 10.49
N LEU A 29 -8.91 -16.12 11.32
CA LEU A 29 -7.45 -16.25 11.32
C LEU A 29 -7.08 -17.61 11.93
N SER A 30 -6.44 -18.45 11.12
CA SER A 30 -5.98 -19.79 11.50
C SER A 30 -4.46 -19.92 11.41
N GLU A 31 -3.90 -20.98 12.00
CA GLU A 31 -2.44 -21.24 12.06
C GLU A 31 -1.74 -21.48 10.71
N GLY A 32 -2.45 -21.46 9.59
CA GLY A 32 -1.88 -21.75 8.27
C GLY A 32 -1.07 -20.58 7.70
N LYS A 33 -1.62 -19.89 6.70
CA LYS A 33 -1.00 -18.74 6.05
C LYS A 33 -1.25 -17.48 6.89
N PRO A 34 -0.19 -16.86 7.44
CA PRO A 34 -0.35 -15.68 8.26
C PRO A 34 -0.80 -14.48 7.44
N VAL A 35 -1.82 -13.80 7.95
CA VAL A 35 -2.40 -12.57 7.39
C VAL A 35 -2.27 -11.49 8.46
N TYR A 36 -1.26 -10.64 8.32
CA TYR A 36 -0.93 -9.64 9.34
C TYR A 36 -1.77 -8.37 9.25
N ASP A 37 -2.40 -8.10 8.11
CA ASP A 37 -3.20 -6.90 7.88
C ASP A 37 -4.56 -7.30 7.30
N ILE A 38 -5.64 -6.87 7.96
CA ILE A 38 -7.02 -7.14 7.58
C ILE A 38 -7.68 -5.83 7.16
N PHE A 39 -8.23 -5.80 5.96
CA PHE A 39 -8.95 -4.66 5.40
C PHE A 39 -10.41 -5.05 5.18
N LEU A 40 -11.31 -4.20 5.66
CA LEU A 40 -12.75 -4.36 5.46
C LEU A 40 -13.11 -4.14 3.97
N PRO A 41 -14.27 -4.65 3.52
CA PRO A 41 -14.73 -4.40 2.15
C PRO A 41 -14.87 -2.90 1.83
N ASP A 42 -14.43 -2.49 0.63
CA ASP A 42 -14.46 -1.10 0.17
C ASP A 42 -15.87 -0.61 -0.26
N TYR A 43 -16.77 -1.53 -0.66
CA TYR A 43 -18.12 -1.22 -1.12
C TYR A 43 -19.21 -2.16 -0.55
N PRO A 44 -19.38 -2.22 0.77
CA PRO A 44 -20.44 -3.00 1.41
C PRO A 44 -21.84 -2.42 1.15
N ALA A 45 -22.85 -3.28 1.13
CA ALA A 45 -24.26 -2.83 1.17
C ALA A 45 -24.63 -2.37 2.59
N ASP A 46 -25.68 -1.57 2.72
CA ASP A 46 -26.19 -1.14 4.04
C ASP A 46 -26.53 -2.35 4.93
N ASN A 47 -26.12 -2.31 6.19
CA ASN A 47 -26.20 -3.39 7.17
C ASN A 47 -25.38 -4.65 6.84
N SER A 48 -24.41 -4.57 5.92
CA SER A 48 -23.47 -5.69 5.70
C SER A 48 -22.68 -5.95 6.97
N ARG A 49 -22.48 -7.22 7.31
CA ARG A 49 -21.82 -7.65 8.53
C ARG A 49 -20.47 -8.30 8.23
N VAL A 50 -19.47 -8.02 9.04
CA VAL A 50 -18.19 -8.74 9.06
C VAL A 50 -17.99 -9.28 10.48
N VAL A 51 -17.48 -10.49 10.61
CA VAL A 51 -17.10 -11.13 11.87
C VAL A 51 -15.68 -11.63 11.69
N ILE A 52 -14.74 -11.16 12.49
CA ILE A 52 -13.33 -11.59 12.47
C ILE A 52 -13.09 -12.39 13.74
N ARG A 53 -12.65 -13.62 13.59
CA ARG A 53 -12.26 -14.52 14.69
C ARG A 53 -10.79 -14.85 14.56
N SER A 54 -10.10 -15.00 15.68
CA SER A 54 -8.72 -15.49 15.67
C SER A 54 -8.56 -16.74 16.51
N SER A 55 -8.18 -17.84 15.88
CA SER A 55 -7.68 -19.04 16.55
C SER A 55 -6.15 -19.19 16.40
N ALA A 56 -5.50 -18.26 15.68
CA ALA A 56 -4.06 -18.22 15.45
C ALA A 56 -3.26 -17.77 16.69
N THR A 57 -1.99 -18.18 16.78
CA THR A 57 -1.03 -17.88 17.86
C THR A 57 -0.26 -16.56 17.65
N TRP A 58 -0.52 -15.86 16.55
CA TRP A 58 0.11 -14.61 16.18
C TRP A 58 -0.91 -13.48 16.06
N ASP A 59 -0.41 -12.24 16.21
CA ASP A 59 -1.25 -11.04 16.14
C ASP A 59 -1.47 -10.63 14.67
N ALA A 60 -2.69 -10.16 14.36
CA ALA A 60 -2.99 -9.44 13.13
C ALA A 60 -3.43 -8.00 13.42
N MET A 61 -3.46 -7.16 12.41
CA MET A 61 -3.88 -5.77 12.49
C MET A 61 -5.14 -5.58 11.65
N LEU A 62 -6.27 -5.30 12.29
CA LEU A 62 -7.50 -4.90 11.63
C LEU A 62 -7.47 -3.40 11.37
N HIS A 63 -7.46 -3.02 10.09
CA HIS A 63 -7.51 -1.64 9.65
C HIS A 63 -8.96 -1.16 9.59
N LEU A 64 -9.28 -0.20 10.45
CA LEU A 64 -10.56 0.51 10.44
C LEU A 64 -10.36 1.89 9.79
N PRO A 65 -11.43 2.54 9.32
CA PRO A 65 -11.32 3.85 8.67
C PRO A 65 -10.67 4.96 9.50
N PHE A 66 -10.60 4.80 10.83
CA PHE A 66 -10.13 5.83 11.78
C PHE A 66 -9.02 5.35 12.73
N THR A 67 -8.70 4.06 12.76
CA THR A 67 -7.64 3.49 13.62
C THR A 67 -7.32 2.06 13.18
N SER A 68 -6.31 1.45 13.78
CA SER A 68 -6.01 0.02 13.61
C SER A 68 -6.08 -0.70 14.95
N VAL A 69 -6.73 -1.87 14.95
CA VAL A 69 -6.94 -2.69 16.15
C VAL A 69 -6.17 -3.99 16.00
N LYS A 70 -5.38 -4.32 17.02
CA LYS A 70 -4.65 -5.59 17.04
C LYS A 70 -5.60 -6.74 17.37
N VAL A 71 -5.71 -7.69 16.46
CA VAL A 71 -6.47 -8.94 16.61
C VAL A 71 -5.54 -9.98 17.23
N LYS A 72 -5.74 -10.28 18.51
CA LYS A 72 -4.94 -11.24 19.28
C LYS A 72 -5.50 -12.68 19.15
N PRO A 73 -4.71 -13.71 19.51
CA PRO A 73 -5.21 -15.07 19.67
C PRO A 73 -6.46 -15.16 20.55
N GLY A 74 -7.54 -15.75 20.04
CA GLY A 74 -8.82 -15.93 20.75
C GLY A 74 -9.81 -14.77 20.64
N SER A 75 -9.47 -13.67 19.95
CA SER A 75 -10.37 -12.50 19.82
C SER A 75 -11.47 -12.72 18.76
N GLU A 76 -12.68 -12.21 19.02
CA GLU A 76 -13.78 -12.10 18.07
C GLU A 76 -14.30 -10.65 17.96
N TYR A 77 -14.19 -10.07 16.75
CA TYR A 77 -14.77 -8.78 16.39
C TYR A 77 -15.96 -9.03 15.47
N SER A 78 -17.05 -8.28 15.61
CA SER A 78 -18.04 -8.17 14.55
C SER A 78 -18.26 -6.71 14.22
N LEU A 79 -18.58 -6.41 12.96
CA LEU A 79 -18.69 -5.08 12.38
C LEU A 79 -19.92 -5.08 11.48
N GLU A 80 -20.62 -3.97 11.42
CA GLU A 80 -21.82 -3.76 10.62
C GLU A 80 -21.69 -2.43 9.89
N TYR A 81 -21.88 -2.43 8.59
CA TYR A 81 -21.76 -1.23 7.78
C TYR A 81 -23.05 -0.40 7.83
N GLN A 82 -22.90 0.88 8.12
CA GLN A 82 -23.98 1.87 8.14
C GLN A 82 -23.80 2.81 6.96
N SER A 83 -24.69 2.72 5.97
CA SER A 83 -24.58 3.45 4.70
C SER A 83 -24.90 4.95 4.82
N ASP A 84 -25.66 5.34 5.83
CA ASP A 84 -26.03 6.73 6.16
C ASP A 84 -24.80 7.55 6.60
N ILE A 85 -23.86 6.92 7.30
CA ILE A 85 -22.59 7.53 7.72
C ILE A 85 -21.37 7.00 6.94
N GLN A 86 -21.59 6.07 6.00
CA GLN A 86 -20.57 5.37 5.21
C GLN A 86 -19.45 4.74 6.05
N GLN A 87 -19.77 4.21 7.22
CA GLN A 87 -18.80 3.69 8.18
C GLN A 87 -19.16 2.30 8.67
N TRP A 88 -18.14 1.53 9.05
CA TRP A 88 -18.29 0.27 9.76
C TRP A 88 -18.46 0.53 11.25
N SER A 89 -19.66 0.30 11.77
CA SER A 89 -19.95 0.24 13.20
C SER A 89 -19.48 -1.10 13.74
N ILE A 90 -18.57 -1.11 14.70
CA ILE A 90 -18.16 -2.35 15.36
C ILE A 90 -19.31 -2.82 16.27
N LYS A 91 -19.60 -4.12 16.32
CA LYS A 91 -20.61 -4.80 17.15
C LYS A 91 -20.05 -6.16 17.55
N GLY A 92 -19.52 -6.37 18.76
CA GLY A 92 -18.90 -7.65 19.13
C GLY A 92 -19.03 -8.00 20.61
N THR A 93 -18.85 -9.28 20.95
CA THR A 93 -18.90 -9.82 22.32
C THR A 93 -17.64 -9.56 23.14
N ASP A 94 -16.51 -9.27 22.48
CA ASP A 94 -15.24 -8.85 23.10
C ASP A 94 -15.10 -7.33 23.12
N ILE A 95 -16.21 -6.59 23.04
CA ILE A 95 -16.27 -5.14 23.18
C ILE A 95 -17.25 -4.81 24.27
N ASN A 96 -16.73 -4.26 25.37
CA ASN A 96 -17.56 -3.73 26.42
C ASN A 96 -18.16 -2.40 25.96
N TYR A 97 -19.47 -2.38 25.77
CA TYR A 97 -20.27 -1.17 25.64
C TYR A 97 -20.71 -0.73 27.02
N LEU A 98 -20.10 0.34 27.50
CA LEU A 98 -20.30 0.86 28.82
C LEU A 98 -21.00 2.21 28.74
N THR A 99 -21.79 2.49 29.76
CA THR A 99 -22.44 3.79 29.90
C THR A 99 -22.51 4.18 31.37
N PRO A 100 -22.67 5.47 31.71
CA PRO A 100 -22.83 5.89 33.11
C PRO A 100 -23.92 5.14 33.88
N ASN A 101 -25.05 4.85 33.23
CA ASN A 101 -26.20 4.16 33.83
C ASN A 101 -25.96 2.67 34.04
N SER A 102 -25.15 2.03 33.20
CA SER A 102 -24.86 0.59 33.29
C SER A 102 -23.69 0.29 34.22
N ASP A 103 -22.65 1.13 34.23
CA ASP A 103 -21.35 0.80 34.84
C ASP A 103 -20.80 1.92 35.74
N GLY A 104 -21.51 3.04 35.86
CA GLY A 104 -21.10 4.19 36.66
C GLY A 104 -20.02 5.04 35.98
N ASN A 105 -19.55 6.05 36.71
CA ASN A 105 -18.64 7.10 36.22
C ASN A 105 -17.16 6.67 36.17
N ILE A 106 -16.87 5.39 36.46
CA ILE A 106 -15.53 4.81 36.42
C ILE A 106 -15.60 3.59 35.52
N THR A 107 -14.85 3.60 34.42
CA THR A 107 -14.72 2.41 33.56
C THR A 107 -14.06 1.27 34.35
N PRO A 108 -14.58 0.03 34.28
CA PRO A 108 -14.07 -1.10 35.05
C PRO A 108 -12.63 -1.46 34.68
N ASP A 109 -11.87 -1.93 35.68
CA ASP A 109 -10.50 -2.44 35.50
C ASP A 109 -10.49 -3.71 34.62
N ASN A 110 -9.42 -3.87 33.82
CA ASN A 110 -9.27 -4.89 32.77
C ASN A 110 -10.41 -4.83 31.73
N PRO A 111 -10.58 -3.68 31.05
CA PRO A 111 -11.47 -3.58 29.90
C PRO A 111 -11.14 -4.65 28.86
N SER A 112 -12.11 -5.00 28.01
CA SER A 112 -11.79 -5.74 26.80
C SER A 112 -10.81 -4.94 25.93
N HIS A 113 -10.02 -5.60 25.07
CA HIS A 113 -8.97 -4.96 24.26
C HIS A 113 -9.45 -3.72 23.48
N LEU A 114 -10.75 -3.65 23.17
CA LEU A 114 -11.45 -2.45 22.78
C LEU A 114 -12.69 -2.26 23.66
N THR A 115 -12.84 -1.09 24.28
CA THR A 115 -13.99 -0.73 25.12
C THR A 115 -14.58 0.60 24.66
N CYS A 116 -15.90 0.67 24.52
CA CYS A 116 -16.63 1.87 24.10
C CYS A 116 -17.45 2.40 25.27
N TYR A 117 -17.16 3.60 25.75
CA TYR A 117 -17.89 4.27 26.81
C TYR A 117 -18.68 5.45 26.23
N SER A 118 -20.01 5.31 26.13
CA SER A 118 -20.88 6.27 25.45
C SER A 118 -21.86 6.97 26.38
N MET A 119 -22.07 8.27 26.16
CA MET A 119 -22.98 9.12 26.92
C MET A 119 -24.03 9.80 26.03
N ASP A 120 -25.23 9.99 26.58
CA ASP A 120 -26.34 10.73 25.96
C ASP A 120 -27.17 11.49 27.01
N ASP A 121 -28.17 12.25 26.58
CA ASP A 121 -29.02 13.08 27.46
C ASP A 121 -29.72 12.31 28.59
N SER A 122 -29.93 11.00 28.40
CA SER A 122 -30.58 10.11 29.36
C SER A 122 -29.57 9.31 30.20
N ASN A 123 -28.28 9.45 29.93
CA ASN A 123 -27.21 8.58 30.40
C ASN A 123 -25.87 9.33 30.47
N HIS A 124 -25.83 10.34 31.34
CA HIS A 124 -24.75 11.33 31.45
C HIS A 124 -23.98 11.18 32.77
N ALA A 125 -22.68 11.50 32.72
CA ALA A 125 -21.83 11.65 33.89
C ALA A 125 -21.07 12.98 33.82
N ASP A 126 -21.00 13.71 34.93
CA ASP A 126 -20.23 14.97 35.00
C ASP A 126 -18.72 14.74 34.80
N GLU A 127 -18.20 13.58 35.20
CA GLU A 127 -16.81 13.18 35.04
C GLU A 127 -16.70 11.66 34.85
N VAL A 128 -15.83 11.21 33.95
CA VAL A 128 -15.50 9.82 33.66
C VAL A 128 -14.04 9.56 33.96
N THR A 129 -13.74 8.51 34.73
CA THR A 129 -12.35 8.11 35.06
C THR A 129 -11.98 6.82 34.33
N LEU A 130 -10.85 6.83 33.61
CA LEU A 130 -10.29 5.65 32.94
C LEU A 130 -9.80 4.59 33.95
N PRO A 131 -9.72 3.30 33.57
CA PRO A 131 -9.38 2.24 34.50
C PRO A 131 -7.93 2.37 35.01
N THR A 132 -7.67 1.83 36.20
CA THR A 132 -6.32 1.85 36.77
C THR A 132 -5.41 0.80 36.13
N ARG A 133 -5.99 -0.30 35.61
CA ARG A 133 -5.30 -1.45 35.02
C ARG A 133 -5.96 -1.91 33.72
N ALA A 134 -5.14 -2.18 32.71
CA ALA A 134 -5.50 -2.86 31.47
C ALA A 134 -4.26 -3.58 30.91
N GLU A 135 -4.38 -4.30 29.80
CA GLU A 135 -3.22 -4.86 29.10
C GLU A 135 -2.55 -3.82 28.20
N ASP A 136 -1.27 -4.05 27.89
CA ASP A 136 -0.50 -3.21 26.98
C ASP A 136 -1.20 -3.13 25.61
N GLY A 137 -1.49 -1.91 25.16
CA GLY A 137 -2.13 -1.65 23.88
C GLY A 137 -3.65 -1.70 23.88
N ASP A 138 -4.31 -1.96 25.01
CA ASP A 138 -5.78 -1.90 25.13
C ASP A 138 -6.30 -0.49 24.80
N ILE A 139 -7.47 -0.41 24.17
CA ILE A 139 -8.06 0.82 23.66
C ILE A 139 -9.40 1.11 24.34
N ILE A 140 -9.60 2.34 24.81
CA ILE A 140 -10.90 2.87 25.22
C ILE A 140 -11.29 4.04 24.32
N VAL A 141 -12.48 3.96 23.74
CA VAL A 141 -13.13 5.05 23.03
C VAL A 141 -14.20 5.65 23.95
N ILE A 142 -14.09 6.94 24.25
CA ILE A 142 -15.11 7.68 25.00
C ILE A 142 -15.83 8.63 24.04
N SER A 143 -17.17 8.57 24.00
CA SER A 143 -17.97 9.42 23.13
C SER A 143 -19.18 10.02 23.85
N SER A 144 -19.60 11.23 23.50
CA SER A 144 -20.83 11.84 24.03
C SER A 144 -21.72 12.38 22.94
N THR A 145 -23.02 12.14 23.07
CA THR A 145 -24.09 12.80 22.31
C THR A 145 -24.97 13.68 23.21
N ALA A 146 -24.62 13.79 24.50
CA ALA A 146 -25.37 14.55 25.48
C ALA A 146 -25.24 16.07 25.24
N GLU A 147 -26.30 16.82 25.51
CA GLU A 147 -26.37 18.29 25.49
C GLU A 147 -25.56 18.95 26.61
N PHE A 148 -25.21 18.18 27.66
CA PHE A 148 -24.39 18.64 28.77
C PHE A 148 -22.96 18.12 28.62
N ASP A 149 -21.98 19.02 28.81
CA ASP A 149 -20.57 18.66 28.82
C ASP A 149 -20.24 17.67 29.95
N SER A 150 -19.29 16.78 29.67
CA SER A 150 -18.70 15.85 30.64
C SER A 150 -17.20 16.09 30.73
N LYS A 151 -16.56 15.61 31.80
CA LYS A 151 -15.09 15.60 31.91
C LYS A 151 -14.54 14.18 31.81
N ILE A 152 -13.34 14.04 31.27
CA ILE A 152 -12.52 12.84 31.36
C ILE A 152 -11.39 13.16 32.33
N SER A 153 -11.38 12.47 33.46
CA SER A 153 -10.44 12.70 34.55
C SER A 153 -8.99 12.56 34.09
N GLY A 154 -8.09 13.39 34.62
CA GLY A 154 -6.64 13.23 34.45
C GLY A 154 -6.06 12.05 35.25
N VAL A 155 -6.87 11.44 36.12
CA VAL A 155 -6.49 10.28 36.93
C VAL A 155 -6.32 9.04 36.04
N ASN A 156 -5.25 8.27 36.29
CA ASN A 156 -4.82 7.10 35.50
C ASN A 156 -4.36 7.39 34.06
N ARG A 157 -4.30 8.67 33.66
CA ARG A 157 -3.68 9.12 32.41
C ARG A 157 -2.23 9.51 32.63
N LEU A 158 -1.41 9.32 31.61
CA LEU A 158 0.00 9.73 31.66
C LEU A 158 0.15 11.26 31.55
N SER A 159 -0.71 11.92 30.76
CA SER A 159 -0.98 13.35 30.88
C SER A 159 -1.95 13.58 32.03
N LYS A 160 -1.52 14.16 33.17
CA LYS A 160 -2.38 14.38 34.35
C LYS A 160 -3.50 15.43 34.15
N GLU A 161 -3.74 15.85 32.91
CA GLU A 161 -4.71 16.87 32.53
C GLU A 161 -6.12 16.29 32.34
N GLU A 162 -7.14 17.01 32.77
CA GLU A 162 -8.55 16.71 32.47
C GLU A 162 -8.87 17.07 31.01
N LYS A 163 -9.81 16.36 30.37
CA LYS A 163 -10.33 16.74 29.04
C LYS A 163 -11.84 16.93 29.09
N THR A 164 -12.34 17.98 28.45
CA THR A 164 -13.78 18.22 28.33
C THR A 164 -14.33 17.43 27.12
N LEU A 165 -15.43 16.72 27.33
CA LEU A 165 -16.14 15.94 26.34
C LEU A 165 -17.50 16.61 26.06
N LYS A 166 -17.62 17.18 24.88
CA LYS A 166 -18.81 17.89 24.40
C LYS A 166 -19.69 16.99 23.52
N ARG A 167 -20.89 17.47 23.18
CA ARG A 167 -21.79 16.81 22.23
C ARG A 167 -21.07 16.57 20.89
N GLY A 168 -21.00 15.32 20.46
CA GLY A 168 -20.35 14.88 19.23
C GLY A 168 -18.86 14.58 19.35
N ASP A 169 -18.25 14.76 20.53
CA ASP A 169 -16.83 14.44 20.72
C ASP A 169 -16.59 12.92 20.85
N HIS A 170 -15.43 12.50 20.34
CA HIS A 170 -14.88 11.14 20.49
C HIS A 170 -13.39 11.22 20.88
N TYR A 171 -13.01 10.66 22.02
CA TYR A 171 -11.62 10.54 22.45
C TYR A 171 -11.17 9.08 22.47
N ILE A 172 -9.97 8.81 21.96
CA ILE A 172 -9.38 7.46 21.94
C ILE A 172 -8.18 7.42 22.87
N PHE A 173 -8.20 6.50 23.83
CA PHE A 173 -7.13 6.27 24.78
C PHE A 173 -6.53 4.89 24.60
N ARG A 174 -5.21 4.77 24.71
CA ARG A 174 -4.46 3.51 24.66
C ARG A 174 -3.70 3.28 25.96
N TYR A 175 -3.82 2.09 26.55
CA TYR A 175 -3.13 1.77 27.80
C TYR A 175 -1.68 1.34 27.56
N GLN A 176 -0.78 1.84 28.40
CA GLN A 176 0.64 1.50 28.37
C GLN A 176 1.04 0.89 29.71
N SER A 177 1.68 -0.28 29.66
CA SER A 177 2.12 -1.08 30.81
C SER A 177 3.63 -1.34 30.85
N LYS A 178 4.36 -1.00 29.77
CA LYS A 178 5.83 -1.12 29.68
C LYS A 178 6.53 0.24 29.54
N CYS A 179 7.63 0.36 30.29
CA CYS A 179 8.57 1.50 30.40
C CYS A 179 8.03 2.79 31.08
N ASN A 180 8.35 2.92 32.38
CA ASN A 180 8.31 4.11 33.24
C ASN A 180 6.97 4.84 33.51
N GLY A 181 5.84 4.18 33.29
CA GLY A 181 4.55 4.53 33.88
C GLY A 181 3.45 3.57 33.45
N THR A 182 2.49 3.27 34.33
CA THR A 182 1.26 2.55 33.98
C THR A 182 0.14 3.55 33.84
N GLY A 183 -0.47 3.66 32.65
CA GLY A 183 -1.56 4.61 32.44
C GLY A 183 -1.99 4.75 30.99
N TRP A 184 -3.03 5.54 30.78
CA TRP A 184 -3.64 5.76 29.47
C TRP A 184 -3.05 6.98 28.76
N VAL A 185 -2.72 6.82 27.47
CA VAL A 185 -2.25 7.87 26.57
C VAL A 185 -3.36 8.19 25.57
N LEU A 186 -3.51 9.46 25.23
CA LEU A 186 -4.43 9.89 24.17
C LEU A 186 -3.83 9.53 22.81
N ASP A 187 -4.50 8.67 22.04
CA ASP A 187 -3.99 8.06 20.80
C ASP A 187 -4.39 8.87 19.55
N SER A 188 -5.53 9.59 19.58
CA SER A 188 -5.98 10.53 18.54
C SER A 188 -7.01 11.55 19.08
N LEU A 189 -7.06 12.76 18.49
CA LEU A 189 -8.02 13.83 18.82
C LEU A 189 -9.28 13.80 17.90
N PRO A 190 -10.44 14.33 18.36
CA PRO A 190 -11.76 14.23 17.69
C PRO A 190 -11.90 14.98 16.35
N ILE A 191 -12.79 14.45 15.49
CA ILE A 191 -13.46 15.17 14.39
C ILE A 191 -14.65 15.91 15.02
N GLN A 192 -14.71 17.24 14.89
CA GLN A 192 -15.83 18.05 15.37
C GLN A 192 -16.94 18.15 14.29
N PRO A 193 -18.22 17.94 14.63
CA PRO A 193 -19.34 18.57 13.95
C PRO A 193 -19.49 20.01 14.47
N GLN A 194 -19.41 20.98 13.56
CA GLN A 194 -19.41 22.41 13.88
C GLN A 194 -20.83 22.95 14.17
N GLU A 195 -21.17 23.23 15.43
CA GLU A 195 -22.10 24.32 15.76
C GLU A 195 -21.59 25.13 16.98
N ASP A 196 -21.50 26.44 16.76
CA ASP A 196 -21.20 27.57 17.66
C ASP A 196 -19.92 27.54 18.54
N ILE A 197 -18.90 28.27 18.08
CA ILE A 197 -17.74 28.72 18.87
C ILE A 197 -18.10 30.06 19.53
N SER A 198 -18.12 30.08 20.87
CA SER A 198 -17.87 31.31 21.65
C SER A 198 -16.39 31.34 22.08
N ASP A 199 -15.78 32.52 21.92
CA ASP A 199 -14.38 32.87 22.24
C ASP A 199 -13.91 32.40 23.63
N GLU A 200 -13.15 31.29 23.71
CA GLU A 200 -12.08 31.12 24.71
C GLU A 200 -10.92 30.29 24.11
N SER A 201 -9.69 30.77 24.32
CA SER A 201 -8.42 30.21 23.81
C SER A 201 -8.03 28.93 24.56
N PRO A 202 -7.61 27.83 23.90
CA PRO A 202 -7.02 26.69 24.60
C PRO A 202 -5.57 26.97 25.04
N ASP A 203 -5.24 26.53 26.25
CA ASP A 203 -3.91 26.54 26.86
C ASP A 203 -2.92 25.56 26.20
N SER A 204 -1.64 25.90 26.34
CA SER A 204 -0.44 25.32 25.73
C SER A 204 -0.06 23.89 26.19
N GLU A 205 0.23 22.98 25.25
CA GLU A 205 0.75 21.61 25.51
C GLU A 205 2.27 21.46 25.21
N VAL A 206 2.94 20.56 25.93
CA VAL A 206 4.29 20.03 25.63
C VAL A 206 4.12 18.71 24.88
N PHE A 207 4.59 18.63 23.63
CA PHE A 207 4.48 17.43 22.80
C PHE A 207 5.63 16.43 23.05
N ILE A 208 5.29 15.16 23.29
CA ILE A 208 6.21 14.02 23.22
C ILE A 208 5.74 13.17 22.03
N SER A 209 6.52 13.11 20.94
CA SER A 209 6.22 12.25 19.79
C SER A 209 7.13 11.02 19.75
N TYR A 210 6.57 9.87 19.37
CA TYR A 210 7.30 8.64 19.08
C TYR A 210 7.28 8.36 17.57
N ILE A 211 8.44 8.02 17.00
CA ILE A 211 8.58 7.47 15.65
C ILE A 211 9.10 6.03 15.85
N ASP A 212 8.27 5.05 15.50
CA ASP A 212 8.65 3.64 15.48
C ASP A 212 9.32 3.33 14.13
N ASP A 213 10.63 3.56 14.05
CA ASP A 213 11.46 2.94 13.02
C ASP A 213 11.94 1.60 13.60
N SER A 214 11.66 0.53 12.86
CA SER A 214 11.85 -0.88 13.21
C SER A 214 13.31 -1.30 13.50
N ASP A 215 13.90 -0.83 14.60
CA ASP A 215 15.09 -1.35 15.29
C ASP A 215 15.15 -0.74 16.71
N GLU A 216 15.41 -1.55 17.75
CA GLU A 216 15.35 -1.24 19.20
C GLU A 216 16.18 -0.02 19.70
N VAL A 217 15.88 1.22 19.28
CA VAL A 217 16.52 2.44 19.79
C VAL A 217 15.50 3.54 20.05
N VAL A 218 15.25 3.84 21.33
CA VAL A 218 14.31 4.89 21.78
C VAL A 218 14.90 6.29 21.55
N LYS A 219 14.14 7.18 20.91
CA LYS A 219 14.49 8.60 20.70
C LYS A 219 13.45 9.53 21.38
N PHE A 220 13.94 10.48 22.17
CA PHE A 220 13.14 11.57 22.76
C PHE A 220 13.42 12.88 22.04
N THR A 221 12.40 13.74 21.87
CA THR A 221 12.57 15.07 21.28
C THR A 221 11.96 16.13 22.17
N TYR A 222 12.70 17.19 22.48
CA TYR A 222 12.23 18.39 23.17
C TYR A 222 12.26 19.55 22.18
N ASP A 223 11.10 20.11 21.84
CA ASP A 223 11.00 21.31 21.00
C ASP A 223 10.46 22.47 21.81
N LEU A 224 11.36 23.34 22.27
CA LEU A 224 11.06 24.47 23.13
C LEU A 224 10.71 25.70 22.30
N SER A 225 9.65 26.39 22.69
CA SER A 225 9.13 27.63 22.11
C SER A 225 8.68 28.55 23.23
N ASP A 226 8.33 29.80 22.94
CA ASP A 226 7.84 30.72 23.96
C ASP A 226 6.58 30.22 24.69
N ASP A 227 5.79 29.36 24.04
CA ASP A 227 4.52 28.85 24.55
C ASP A 227 4.67 27.57 25.40
N ASN A 228 5.82 26.89 25.35
CA ASN A 228 6.08 25.64 26.09
C ASN A 228 7.47 25.60 26.75
N TRP A 229 8.07 26.79 26.95
CA TRP A 229 9.41 26.95 27.51
C TRP A 229 9.50 26.44 28.96
N THR A 230 10.63 25.81 29.28
CA THR A 230 11.01 25.40 30.64
C THR A 230 12.38 25.95 31.02
N ASP A 231 12.56 26.29 32.30
CA ASP A 231 13.85 26.72 32.86
C ASP A 231 14.91 25.60 32.85
N GLU A 232 14.49 24.35 33.04
CA GLU A 232 15.37 23.19 33.17
C GLU A 232 14.85 22.01 32.33
N ILE A 233 15.74 21.38 31.57
CA ILE A 233 15.48 20.16 30.80
C ILE A 233 16.04 18.98 31.58
N VAL A 234 15.17 18.02 31.90
CA VAL A 234 15.52 16.82 32.66
C VAL A 234 15.64 15.64 31.72
N LEU A 235 16.84 15.06 31.63
CA LEU A 235 17.08 13.84 30.84
C LEU A 235 16.48 12.60 31.51
N PRO A 236 16.23 11.51 30.74
CA PRO A 236 15.78 10.24 31.29
C PRO A 236 16.69 9.77 32.43
N THR A 237 16.08 9.36 33.55
CA THR A 237 16.80 8.99 34.78
C THR A 237 17.34 7.55 34.76
N GLN A 238 16.87 6.71 33.84
CA GLN A 238 17.38 5.35 33.58
C GLN A 238 17.42 5.05 32.06
N PRO A 239 18.32 5.67 31.28
CA PRO A 239 18.41 5.44 29.84
C PRO A 239 19.00 4.05 29.52
N THR A 240 18.46 3.37 28.53
CA THR A 240 19.04 2.14 27.94
C THR A 240 20.16 2.48 26.96
N ASP A 241 21.00 1.50 26.61
CA ASP A 241 22.11 1.74 25.67
C ASP A 241 21.58 2.29 24.33
N ARG A 242 22.28 3.30 23.80
CA ARG A 242 21.93 4.06 22.60
C ARG A 242 20.64 4.89 22.67
N CYS A 243 20.07 5.11 23.86
CA CYS A 243 18.96 6.05 24.03
C CYS A 243 19.34 7.44 23.48
N LYS A 244 18.51 7.99 22.58
CA LYS A 244 18.77 9.28 21.92
C LYS A 244 17.84 10.36 22.45
N VAL A 245 18.36 11.58 22.62
CA VAL A 245 17.58 12.77 22.95
C VAL A 245 17.94 13.89 22.00
N GLU A 246 16.95 14.48 21.35
CA GLU A 246 17.10 15.68 20.50
C GLU A 246 16.43 16.86 21.20
N ILE A 247 17.10 18.00 21.20
CA ILE A 247 16.61 19.24 21.82
C ILE A 247 16.76 20.36 20.80
N SER A 248 15.65 21.01 20.46
CA SER A 248 15.60 22.26 19.70
C SER A 248 14.95 23.35 20.55
N SER A 249 15.41 24.59 20.42
CA SER A 249 14.77 25.73 21.07
C SER A 249 14.60 26.90 20.13
N SER A 250 13.38 27.40 20.03
CA SER A 250 12.98 28.67 19.41
C SER A 250 12.52 29.71 20.44
N ALA A 251 12.54 29.35 21.74
CA ALA A 251 12.13 30.23 22.83
C ALA A 251 13.07 31.43 23.00
N ALA A 252 12.52 32.60 23.28
CA ALA A 252 13.26 33.83 23.56
C ALA A 252 14.07 33.77 24.88
N LYS A 253 13.70 32.85 25.78
CA LYS A 253 14.41 32.58 27.04
C LYS A 253 15.27 31.32 26.92
N ASN A 254 16.42 31.32 27.58
CA ASN A 254 17.32 30.16 27.59
C ASN A 254 16.81 29.10 28.57
N SER A 255 17.06 27.83 28.25
CA SER A 255 16.82 26.69 29.14
C SER A 255 18.14 26.07 29.58
N THR A 256 18.17 25.40 30.72
CA THR A 256 19.38 24.74 31.23
C THR A 256 19.24 23.23 31.17
N LEU A 257 20.19 22.55 30.55
CA LEU A 257 20.31 21.09 30.54
C LEU A 257 21.42 20.68 31.50
N ASN A 258 21.06 19.95 32.56
CA ASN A 258 22.01 19.47 33.56
C ASN A 258 22.53 18.08 33.19
N LEU A 259 23.83 17.99 32.90
CA LEU A 259 24.54 16.74 32.62
C LEU A 259 25.44 16.37 33.81
N PRO A 260 25.80 15.08 33.99
CA PRO A 260 26.69 14.65 35.07
C PRO A 260 28.07 15.34 35.09
N PHE A 261 28.49 15.96 33.98
CA PHE A 261 29.80 16.61 33.80
C PHE A 261 29.71 18.14 33.62
N GLY A 262 28.53 18.75 33.74
CA GLY A 262 28.33 20.20 33.64
C GLY A 262 26.93 20.58 33.18
N SER A 263 26.61 21.87 33.23
CA SER A 263 25.34 22.40 32.73
C SER A 263 25.53 23.07 31.38
N LEU A 264 24.60 22.82 30.46
CA LEU A 264 24.56 23.41 29.13
C LEU A 264 23.38 24.39 29.04
N SER A 265 23.61 25.59 28.50
CA SER A 265 22.53 26.56 28.28
C SER A 265 22.05 26.47 26.83
N ILE A 266 20.78 26.12 26.65
CA ILE A 266 20.09 25.99 25.35
C ILE A 266 19.44 27.34 25.03
N LYS A 267 19.85 27.97 23.93
CA LYS A 267 19.40 29.30 23.50
C LYS A 267 18.47 29.21 22.29
N ASN A 268 17.82 30.32 21.98
CA ASN A 268 17.03 30.47 20.75
C ASN A 268 17.90 30.15 19.51
N GLY A 269 17.47 29.18 18.72
CA GLY A 269 18.13 28.70 17.51
C GLY A 269 19.08 27.50 17.74
N ASP A 270 19.28 27.06 18.97
CA ASP A 270 20.19 25.94 19.27
C ASP A 270 19.53 24.58 18.97
N GLN A 271 20.36 23.64 18.50
CA GLN A 271 20.01 22.22 18.36
C GLN A 271 21.09 21.32 18.94
N TYR A 272 20.68 20.38 19.80
CA TYR A 272 21.56 19.40 20.43
C TYR A 272 21.02 17.97 20.30
N PHE A 273 21.93 17.05 20.05
CA PHE A 273 21.70 15.61 19.96
C PHE A 273 22.51 14.91 21.04
N LEU A 274 21.83 14.13 21.87
CA LEU A 274 22.44 13.34 22.92
C LEU A 274 22.22 11.85 22.66
N GLU A 275 23.24 11.05 22.92
CA GLU A 275 23.15 9.59 22.88
C GLU A 275 23.80 8.99 24.13
N TYR A 276 23.05 8.14 24.85
CA TYR A 276 23.53 7.48 26.06
C TYR A 276 24.28 6.19 25.74
N HIS A 277 25.46 6.03 26.34
CA HIS A 277 26.29 4.83 26.17
C HIS A 277 26.33 4.08 27.50
N ALA A 278 25.72 2.90 27.56
CA ALA A 278 25.54 2.13 28.80
C ALA A 278 26.85 1.53 29.32
N ASP A 279 27.83 1.30 28.45
CA ASP A 279 29.18 0.83 28.79
C ASP A 279 29.99 1.86 29.61
N THR A 280 29.73 3.14 29.40
CA THR A 280 30.41 4.27 30.07
C THR A 280 29.52 5.00 31.06
N GLN A 281 28.21 4.73 31.07
CA GLN A 281 27.18 5.44 31.83
C GLN A 281 27.18 6.96 31.58
N GLN A 282 27.47 7.37 30.35
CA GLN A 282 27.60 8.78 29.97
C GLN A 282 26.76 9.14 28.75
N TRP A 283 26.30 10.39 28.73
CA TRP A 283 25.67 11.00 27.56
C TRP A 283 26.75 11.63 26.68
N SER A 284 26.80 11.21 25.42
CA SER A 284 27.53 11.93 24.37
C SER A 284 26.65 13.05 23.84
N VAL A 285 27.22 14.24 23.56
CA VAL A 285 26.47 15.42 23.10
C VAL A 285 27.09 15.94 21.79
N LYS A 286 26.26 16.24 20.80
CA LYS A 286 26.63 16.89 19.53
C LYS A 286 25.66 18.05 19.25
N GLY A 287 26.15 19.22 18.88
CA GLY A 287 25.29 20.38 18.59
C GLY A 287 26.10 21.61 18.17
N THR A 288 25.41 22.72 17.92
CA THR A 288 26.02 24.01 17.57
C THR A 288 26.68 24.68 18.78
N ASP A 289 27.95 25.10 18.66
CA ASP A 289 28.79 25.78 19.68
C ASP A 289 28.64 25.30 21.14
N ILE A 290 29.37 24.22 21.48
CA ILE A 290 29.37 23.61 22.83
C ILE A 290 30.33 24.38 23.77
N ASP A 291 29.79 25.33 24.54
CA ASP A 291 30.49 25.99 25.66
C ASP A 291 29.91 25.54 27.02
N PHE A 292 30.71 24.85 27.84
CA PHE A 292 30.30 24.42 29.19
C PHE A 292 30.48 25.54 30.22
N LEU A 293 29.48 25.78 31.07
CA LEU A 293 29.57 26.75 32.17
C LEU A 293 30.41 26.17 33.32
N THR A 294 31.60 26.74 33.60
CA THR A 294 32.43 26.35 34.76
C THR A 294 32.08 27.13 36.04
N PRO A 295 32.19 26.54 37.25
CA PRO A 295 31.97 27.26 38.51
C PRO A 295 33.12 28.23 38.85
N ASN A 296 32.76 29.43 39.32
CA ASN A 296 33.59 30.63 39.56
C ASN A 296 34.88 30.49 40.39
N SER A 297 35.93 31.27 40.03
CA SER A 297 36.85 31.91 41.00
C SER A 297 37.63 33.11 40.43
N GLY A 298 37.72 34.20 41.22
CA GLY A 298 38.86 35.14 41.29
C GLY A 298 39.20 36.05 40.09
N GLY A 299 39.24 37.37 40.33
CA GLY A 299 39.33 38.38 39.27
C GLY A 299 40.73 38.89 38.90
N HIS A 300 40.80 39.58 37.75
CA HIS A 300 41.64 40.75 37.46
C HIS A 300 41.27 41.33 36.09
N THR A 301 40.96 42.63 36.05
CA THR A 301 40.93 43.52 34.86
C THR A 301 42.34 44.13 34.64
N PRO A 302 42.68 44.92 33.57
CA PRO A 302 42.03 45.32 32.28
C PRO A 302 43.06 45.26 31.08
N PRO A 303 43.00 46.00 29.91
CA PRO A 303 42.04 47.02 29.42
C PRO A 303 41.63 47.06 27.90
N ALA A 304 40.44 47.63 27.70
CA ALA A 304 39.96 48.65 26.73
C ALA A 304 40.41 48.74 25.25
N LYS A 305 39.42 48.92 24.35
CA LYS A 305 39.31 50.11 23.45
C LYS A 305 37.92 50.32 22.80
N GLN A 306 37.28 51.41 23.25
CA GLN A 306 36.51 52.47 22.54
C GLN A 306 35.37 52.18 21.54
N GLN A 307 34.17 52.63 21.95
CA GLN A 307 33.06 53.16 21.15
C GLN A 307 33.41 54.45 20.39
N THR A 308 32.67 54.74 19.30
CA THR A 308 32.16 56.08 19.01
C THR A 308 30.77 56.03 18.36
N ASN A 309 29.87 56.88 18.90
CA ASN A 309 28.55 57.27 18.37
C ASN A 309 28.70 58.43 17.38
N ILE A 310 27.75 58.60 16.44
CA ILE A 310 27.29 59.91 15.94
C ILE A 310 25.76 59.85 15.67
N SER A 311 25.08 60.94 16.04
CA SER A 311 23.64 61.21 15.96
C SER A 311 23.30 62.38 15.00
N ASN A 312 22.01 62.45 14.63
CA ASN A 312 21.12 63.61 14.47
C ASN A 312 20.74 64.27 13.11
N GLU A 313 19.43 64.58 13.05
CA GLU A 313 18.65 65.66 12.36
C GLU A 313 18.27 65.48 10.86
N SER A 314 17.09 65.91 10.34
CA SER A 314 16.12 66.94 10.78
C SER A 314 14.72 66.82 10.11
N LEU A 315 13.65 67.22 10.85
CA LEU A 315 12.46 68.07 10.53
C LEU A 315 11.54 67.86 9.28
N GLY A 316 10.20 67.93 9.51
CA GLY A 316 9.28 68.63 8.59
C GLY A 316 7.78 68.27 8.52
N SER A 317 6.98 68.79 9.47
CA SER A 317 5.60 69.38 9.31
C SER A 317 4.35 68.57 8.86
N THR A 318 3.34 68.57 9.75
CA THR A 318 1.86 68.60 9.48
C THR A 318 1.37 70.07 9.39
N PRO A 319 0.13 70.43 8.95
CA PRO A 319 -1.11 70.29 9.76
C PRO A 319 -2.46 70.10 9.03
N ASP A 320 -3.45 69.73 9.86
CA ASP A 320 -4.93 69.82 9.80
C ASP A 320 -5.63 70.72 8.76
N VAL A 321 -6.85 70.30 8.35
CA VAL A 321 -8.08 71.13 8.41
C VAL A 321 -9.32 70.25 8.68
N THR A 322 -10.18 70.80 9.54
CA THR A 322 -11.46 70.39 10.12
C THR A 322 -12.68 70.49 9.19
N ASP A 323 -13.75 69.79 9.61
CA ASP A 323 -15.14 70.29 9.82
C ASP A 323 -16.25 69.39 9.27
N GLY A 324 -17.22 69.13 10.16
CA GLY A 324 -18.41 68.32 9.90
C GLY A 324 -19.61 69.12 9.37
N VAL A 325 -20.77 68.45 9.31
CA VAL A 325 -22.14 68.91 9.68
C VAL A 325 -23.19 67.89 9.18
N VAL A 326 -23.80 67.20 10.16
CA VAL A 326 -25.25 67.03 10.45
C VAL A 326 -26.30 66.81 9.33
N SER A 327 -26.95 65.63 9.42
CA SER A 327 -28.37 65.21 9.22
C SER A 327 -29.19 65.59 7.99
N GLU A 328 -29.90 64.59 7.43
CA GLU A 328 -31.38 64.54 7.40
C GLU A 328 -31.89 63.15 6.94
N GLU A 329 -32.80 62.57 7.71
CA GLU A 329 -33.65 61.43 7.32
C GLU A 329 -34.85 61.92 6.52
N VAL A 330 -35.20 61.24 5.43
CA VAL A 330 -36.57 61.20 4.89
C VAL A 330 -36.87 59.79 4.37
N ASP A 331 -37.79 59.12 5.05
CA ASP A 331 -38.49 57.91 4.59
C ASP A 331 -39.61 58.27 3.60
N ILE A 332 -39.63 57.65 2.41
CA ILE A 332 -40.87 57.34 1.68
C ILE A 332 -40.72 55.97 1.00
N ASN A 333 -41.70 55.12 1.28
CA ASN A 333 -41.83 53.71 0.93
C ASN A 333 -42.70 53.53 -0.35
N VAL A 334 -42.73 52.30 -0.91
CA VAL A 334 -43.70 51.73 -1.89
C VAL A 334 -43.37 52.00 -3.40
N ASN A 335 -43.23 51.05 -4.35
CA ASN A 335 -43.69 49.64 -4.49
C ASN A 335 -42.87 48.81 -5.53
N ASN A 336 -42.71 47.52 -5.20
CA ASN A 336 -42.82 46.28 -5.99
C ASN A 336 -42.00 45.93 -7.25
N GLU A 337 -41.42 44.73 -7.12
CA GLU A 337 -41.37 43.58 -8.05
C GLU A 337 -40.01 43.16 -8.66
N GLU A 338 -39.76 41.85 -8.52
CA GLU A 338 -38.65 41.02 -9.02
C GLU A 338 -37.30 41.06 -8.28
N LYS A 339 -37.20 40.28 -7.19
CA LYS A 339 -35.93 39.66 -6.79
C LYS A 339 -36.03 38.14 -6.85
N GLN A 340 -35.38 37.60 -7.87
CA GLN A 340 -34.91 36.22 -7.94
C GLN A 340 -34.16 35.85 -6.66
N LYS A 341 -34.40 34.63 -6.17
CA LYS A 341 -33.62 33.97 -5.12
C LYS A 341 -32.14 33.93 -5.51
N ARG A 342 -31.34 34.87 -5.00
CA ARG A 342 -29.90 34.68 -4.83
C ARG A 342 -29.71 33.83 -3.58
N LYS A 343 -29.25 32.59 -3.73
CA LYS A 343 -28.62 31.85 -2.62
C LYS A 343 -27.48 32.74 -2.10
N ALA A 344 -27.48 33.02 -0.81
CA ALA A 344 -26.37 33.70 -0.15
C ALA A 344 -25.09 32.87 -0.35
N ARG A 345 -23.96 33.53 -0.65
CA ARG A 345 -22.63 32.89 -0.60
C ARG A 345 -22.37 32.46 0.86
N PRO A 346 -21.83 31.25 1.11
CA PRO A 346 -21.38 30.87 2.45
C PRO A 346 -20.26 31.81 2.92
N ILE A 347 -20.21 32.02 4.24
CA ILE A 347 -19.17 32.80 4.92
C ILE A 347 -17.83 32.10 4.69
N ALA A 348 -16.80 32.80 4.25
CA ALA A 348 -15.48 32.22 4.01
C ALA A 348 -14.87 31.77 5.35
N ASN A 349 -14.55 30.48 5.46
CA ASN A 349 -13.88 29.84 6.61
C ASN A 349 -12.48 29.35 6.20
N PRO A 350 -11.50 30.24 6.01
CA PRO A 350 -10.15 29.85 5.62
C PRO A 350 -9.34 29.30 6.80
N LEU A 351 -8.55 28.27 6.55
CA LEU A 351 -7.59 27.66 7.49
C LEU A 351 -6.17 27.82 6.94
N SER A 352 -5.23 28.28 7.78
CA SER A 352 -3.79 28.26 7.46
C SER A 352 -3.09 27.33 8.44
N THR A 353 -2.50 26.26 7.93
CA THR A 353 -1.98 25.15 8.73
C THR A 353 -0.69 24.56 8.15
N THR A 354 -0.09 23.64 8.90
CA THR A 354 1.19 22.96 8.60
C THR A 354 1.12 21.52 9.10
N PRO A 355 1.99 20.60 8.65
CA PRO A 355 2.02 19.23 9.15
C PRO A 355 1.99 19.12 10.68
N ASN A 356 2.83 19.88 11.40
CA ASN A 356 2.90 19.82 12.86
C ASN A 356 1.63 20.35 13.55
N LYS A 357 0.89 21.28 12.90
CA LYS A 357 -0.37 21.81 13.42
C LYS A 357 -1.53 20.84 13.24
N LEU A 358 -1.48 20.02 12.18
CA LEU A 358 -2.46 18.97 11.94
C LEU A 358 -2.07 17.63 12.57
N ASN A 359 -0.80 17.46 12.95
CA ASN A 359 -0.16 16.18 13.22
C ASN A 359 -0.46 15.12 12.12
N SER A 360 -0.61 15.58 10.88
CA SER A 360 -1.09 14.78 9.76
C SER A 360 -0.81 15.46 8.42
N GLY A 361 -0.79 14.68 7.35
CA GLY A 361 -0.85 15.17 5.97
C GLY A 361 -2.23 15.13 5.35
N LEU A 362 -3.24 14.63 6.06
CA LEU A 362 -4.64 14.69 5.63
C LEU A 362 -5.21 16.08 5.88
N LEU A 363 -5.58 16.79 4.82
CA LEU A 363 -6.15 18.12 4.93
C LEU A 363 -7.63 18.05 5.35
N PRO A 364 -8.09 18.91 6.28
CA PRO A 364 -9.44 18.85 6.80
C PRO A 364 -10.48 19.37 5.80
N SER A 365 -11.69 18.79 5.85
CA SER A 365 -12.90 19.29 5.16
C SER A 365 -13.54 20.46 5.94
N GLY A 366 -14.57 21.10 5.36
CA GLY A 366 -15.34 22.16 6.04
C GLY A 366 -14.71 23.55 6.00
N HIS A 367 -13.63 23.72 5.24
CA HIS A 367 -12.93 24.99 5.06
C HIS A 367 -13.02 25.45 3.61
N SER A 368 -13.48 26.68 3.40
CA SER A 368 -13.56 27.26 2.05
C SER A 368 -12.18 27.44 1.41
N GLU A 369 -11.12 27.53 2.23
CA GLU A 369 -9.73 27.53 1.78
C GLU A 369 -8.82 26.90 2.84
N VAL A 370 -7.91 26.00 2.46
CA VAL A 370 -6.86 25.45 3.33
C VAL A 370 -5.49 25.81 2.76
N GLU A 371 -4.74 26.69 3.43
CA GLU A 371 -3.33 26.95 3.12
C GLU A 371 -2.44 26.00 3.94
N PHE A 372 -1.72 25.10 3.27
CA PHE A 372 -0.85 24.10 3.86
C PHE A 372 0.62 24.37 3.54
N LYS A 373 1.43 24.67 4.55
CA LYS A 373 2.85 25.00 4.39
C LYS A 373 3.76 23.91 4.94
N LEU A 374 4.75 23.51 4.14
CA LEU A 374 5.81 22.56 4.51
C LEU A 374 7.13 23.32 4.68
N SER A 375 7.91 22.99 5.69
CA SER A 375 9.27 23.50 5.90
C SER A 375 10.15 22.44 6.57
N ASP A 376 11.46 22.66 6.61
CA ASP A 376 12.35 21.78 7.38
C ASP A 376 11.91 21.77 8.86
N GLY A 377 11.83 20.58 9.46
CA GLY A 377 11.29 20.37 10.82
C GLY A 377 9.75 20.45 10.94
N ASN A 378 9.04 20.82 9.88
CA ASN A 378 7.56 20.85 9.82
C ASN A 378 7.09 20.34 8.45
N TRP A 379 7.24 19.03 8.28
CA TRP A 379 7.12 18.34 7.00
C TRP A 379 6.35 17.04 7.18
N THR A 380 5.59 16.65 6.16
CA THR A 380 5.02 15.32 6.02
C THR A 380 5.33 14.79 4.63
N LYS A 381 5.51 13.48 4.52
CA LYS A 381 5.79 12.82 3.25
C LYS A 381 4.57 12.83 2.33
N ASP A 382 3.42 12.49 2.88
CA ASP A 382 2.21 12.20 2.12
C ASP A 382 1.13 13.22 2.48
N ILE A 383 0.52 13.83 1.46
CA ILE A 383 -0.51 14.86 1.59
C ILE A 383 -1.76 14.37 0.89
N PHE A 384 -2.89 14.43 1.59
CA PHE A 384 -4.19 14.02 1.08
C PHE A 384 -5.15 15.21 1.10
N LEU A 385 -5.89 15.40 0.01
CA LEU A 385 -6.89 16.46 -0.09
C LEU A 385 -8.09 16.17 0.83
N PRO A 386 -8.89 17.19 1.15
CA PRO A 386 -10.11 17.00 1.92
C PRO A 386 -11.01 15.91 1.35
N LEU A 387 -11.53 15.05 2.23
CA LEU A 387 -12.34 13.88 1.85
C LEU A 387 -13.77 14.24 1.45
N GLN A 388 -14.27 15.38 1.94
CA GLN A 388 -15.62 15.88 1.69
C GLN A 388 -15.57 17.35 1.24
N PRO A 389 -15.00 17.62 0.05
CA PRO A 389 -14.92 18.98 -0.46
C PRO A 389 -16.25 19.46 -1.01
N GLU A 390 -16.55 20.74 -0.80
CA GLU A 390 -17.69 21.44 -1.37
C GLU A 390 -17.31 22.24 -2.61
N GLN A 391 -18.30 22.54 -3.46
CA GLN A 391 -18.10 23.32 -4.68
C GLN A 391 -17.38 24.65 -4.40
N GLY A 392 -16.20 24.81 -4.99
CA GLY A 392 -15.39 26.02 -4.87
C GLY A 392 -14.43 26.04 -3.67
N ASP A 393 -14.36 24.97 -2.87
CA ASP A 393 -13.34 24.81 -1.83
C ASP A 393 -11.94 24.90 -2.44
N ARG A 394 -11.02 25.50 -1.69
CA ARG A 394 -9.65 25.74 -2.15
C ARG A 394 -8.63 25.10 -1.24
N VAL A 395 -7.54 24.64 -1.83
CA VAL A 395 -6.36 24.18 -1.10
C VAL A 395 -5.13 24.83 -1.71
N VAL A 396 -4.27 25.45 -0.90
CA VAL A 396 -3.02 26.04 -1.34
C VAL A 396 -1.87 25.34 -0.64
N ILE A 397 -1.04 24.60 -1.37
CA ILE A 397 0.12 23.90 -0.81
C ILE A 397 1.39 24.65 -1.20
N GLN A 398 2.23 24.94 -0.22
CA GLN A 398 3.52 25.60 -0.42
C GLN A 398 4.61 24.83 0.30
N SER A 399 5.71 24.53 -0.39
CA SER A 399 6.85 23.83 0.23
C SER A 399 8.10 24.69 0.24
N PHE A 400 8.72 24.79 1.42
CA PHE A 400 10.05 25.32 1.65
C PHE A 400 10.98 24.24 2.22
N ALA A 401 10.51 23.00 2.37
CA ALA A 401 11.28 21.89 2.92
C ALA A 401 12.30 21.36 1.91
N GLY A 402 13.46 20.93 2.37
CA GLY A 402 14.49 20.25 1.58
C GLY A 402 14.12 18.81 1.20
N TYR A 403 13.19 18.18 1.94
CA TYR A 403 12.63 16.87 1.60
C TYR A 403 11.44 16.99 0.65
N ASN A 404 11.33 16.06 -0.30
CA ASN A 404 10.20 15.98 -1.23
C ASN A 404 8.95 15.48 -0.49
N ALA A 405 7.80 16.13 -0.70
CA ALA A 405 6.50 15.62 -0.30
C ALA A 405 5.70 15.12 -1.52
N TYR A 406 4.60 14.43 -1.27
CA TYR A 406 3.81 13.74 -2.28
C TYR A 406 2.33 14.02 -2.06
N LEU A 407 1.72 14.78 -2.97
CA LEU A 407 0.28 15.03 -2.98
C LEU A 407 -0.43 13.89 -3.70
N HIS A 408 -1.27 13.16 -2.98
CA HIS A 408 -2.06 12.07 -3.51
C HIS A 408 -3.34 12.61 -4.15
N LEU A 409 -3.53 12.26 -5.43
CA LEU A 409 -4.74 12.53 -6.19
C LEU A 409 -5.38 11.19 -6.58
N PRO A 410 -6.69 11.18 -6.91
CA PRO A 410 -7.38 9.94 -7.28
C PRO A 410 -6.78 9.18 -8.48
N PHE A 411 -5.94 9.83 -9.28
CA PHE A 411 -5.38 9.28 -10.52
C PHE A 411 -3.85 9.34 -10.60
N THR A 412 -3.17 9.96 -9.63
CA THR A 412 -1.70 10.07 -9.62
C THR A 412 -1.19 10.64 -8.30
N THR A 413 0.12 10.66 -8.11
CA THR A 413 0.78 11.45 -7.08
C THR A 413 1.55 12.62 -7.72
N ILE A 414 1.49 13.81 -7.13
CA ILE A 414 2.32 14.96 -7.51
C ILE A 414 3.47 15.08 -6.52
N LYS A 415 4.70 15.11 -7.04
CA LYS A 415 5.89 15.42 -6.26
C LYS A 415 5.93 16.92 -5.95
N ILE A 416 6.04 17.26 -4.68
CA ILE A 416 6.18 18.62 -4.18
C ILE A 416 7.63 18.81 -3.74
N GLU A 417 8.37 19.61 -4.50
CA GLU A 417 9.77 19.93 -4.24
C GLU A 417 9.89 21.28 -3.52
N THR A 418 11.07 21.58 -2.96
CA THR A 418 11.36 22.89 -2.38
C THR A 418 11.05 24.02 -3.36
N GLY A 419 10.31 25.04 -2.90
CA GLY A 419 9.88 26.19 -3.70
C GLY A 419 8.61 25.95 -4.52
N SER A 420 8.02 24.75 -4.47
CA SER A 420 6.75 24.47 -5.16
C SER A 420 5.58 25.20 -4.51
N LYS A 421 4.66 25.71 -5.33
CA LYS A 421 3.37 26.23 -4.89
C LYS A 421 2.26 25.70 -5.78
N TYR A 422 1.27 25.07 -5.17
CA TYR A 422 0.07 24.57 -5.82
C TYR A 422 -1.17 25.23 -5.23
N SER A 423 -2.16 25.49 -6.07
CA SER A 423 -3.50 25.94 -5.69
C SER A 423 -4.50 25.03 -6.37
N LEU A 424 -5.40 24.45 -5.57
CA LEU A 424 -6.40 23.53 -6.01
C LEU A 424 -7.77 24.13 -5.72
N GLU A 425 -8.73 23.96 -6.63
CA GLU A 425 -10.12 24.35 -6.44
C GLU A 425 -11.04 23.18 -6.78
N TYR A 426 -11.92 22.80 -5.86
CA TYR A 426 -12.86 21.70 -6.07
C TYR A 426 -14.03 22.11 -6.95
N ARG A 427 -14.36 21.23 -7.89
CA ARG A 427 -15.44 21.39 -8.87
C ARG A 427 -16.40 20.21 -8.73
N GLU A 428 -17.57 20.46 -8.15
CA GLU A 428 -18.64 19.50 -7.93
C GLU A 428 -19.22 18.97 -9.24
N ASP A 429 -19.31 19.81 -10.28
CA ASP A 429 -19.83 19.44 -11.60
C ASP A 429 -19.03 18.31 -12.28
N ILE A 430 -17.76 18.15 -11.91
CA ILE A 430 -16.86 17.09 -12.39
C ILE A 430 -16.30 16.23 -11.23
N GLN A 431 -16.76 16.46 -10.00
CA GLN A 431 -16.30 15.83 -8.76
C GLN A 431 -14.77 15.75 -8.60
N GLN A 432 -14.05 16.81 -8.96
CA GLN A 432 -12.59 16.80 -9.01
C GLN A 432 -11.96 18.14 -8.63
N TRP A 433 -10.70 18.08 -8.17
CA TRP A 433 -9.87 19.24 -7.94
C TRP A 433 -9.20 19.72 -9.24
N THR A 434 -9.34 21.01 -9.53
CA THR A 434 -8.58 21.70 -10.58
C THR A 434 -7.31 22.26 -9.98
N ILE A 435 -6.15 21.94 -10.55
CA ILE A 435 -4.84 22.21 -9.95
C ILE A 435 -4.12 23.27 -10.77
N GLN A 436 -3.61 24.31 -10.12
CA GLN A 436 -2.73 25.33 -10.68
C GLN A 436 -1.44 25.34 -9.87
N GLY A 437 -0.32 25.76 -10.45
CA GLY A 437 0.93 25.85 -9.70
C GLY A 437 2.18 25.69 -10.55
N THR A 438 3.29 25.45 -9.86
CA THR A 438 4.58 25.14 -10.48
C THR A 438 4.44 23.97 -11.44
N ASP A 439 4.93 24.12 -12.67
CA ASP A 439 4.90 23.09 -13.72
C ASP A 439 3.50 22.52 -14.03
N ILE A 440 2.45 23.34 -13.88
CA ILE A 440 1.10 23.05 -14.38
C ILE A 440 0.78 23.92 -15.59
N ASN A 441 0.42 23.28 -16.71
CA ASN A 441 0.10 23.94 -17.97
C ASN A 441 -1.38 23.78 -18.30
N PHE A 442 -2.04 24.85 -18.75
CA PHE A 442 -3.42 24.82 -19.22
C PHE A 442 -3.48 25.20 -20.68
N LEU A 443 -3.90 24.25 -21.52
CA LEU A 443 -3.97 24.37 -22.96
C LEU A 443 -5.41 24.14 -23.42
N THR A 444 -5.75 24.78 -24.53
CA THR A 444 -6.99 24.56 -25.27
C THR A 444 -6.68 24.53 -26.76
N PRO A 445 -7.56 23.98 -27.60
CA PRO A 445 -7.39 24.06 -29.05
C PRO A 445 -7.16 25.48 -29.59
N ASP A 446 -7.79 26.50 -29.03
CA ASP A 446 -7.57 27.89 -29.43
C ASP A 446 -6.16 28.41 -29.09
N SER A 447 -5.51 27.84 -28.05
CA SER A 447 -4.17 28.28 -27.64
C SER A 447 -3.03 27.58 -28.38
N VAL A 448 -3.20 26.30 -28.74
CA VAL A 448 -2.11 25.49 -29.33
C VAL A 448 -2.53 24.69 -30.58
N GLY A 449 -3.78 24.80 -31.02
CA GLY A 449 -4.31 23.97 -32.08
C GLY A 449 -4.41 22.52 -31.64
N ASN A 450 -4.23 21.60 -32.58
CA ASN A 450 -4.40 20.17 -32.36
C ASN A 450 -3.14 19.44 -31.84
N THR A 451 -2.05 20.16 -31.58
CA THR A 451 -0.75 19.59 -31.20
C THR A 451 -0.32 20.16 -29.86
N ILE A 452 -0.12 19.28 -28.88
CA ILE A 452 0.40 19.66 -27.58
C ILE A 452 1.91 19.95 -27.72
N PRO A 453 2.41 21.14 -27.32
CA PRO A 453 3.81 21.50 -27.51
C PRO A 453 4.80 20.60 -26.77
N ASP A 454 6.02 20.49 -27.31
CA ASP A 454 7.13 19.80 -26.66
C ASP A 454 7.63 20.57 -25.41
N LYS A 455 8.36 19.85 -24.53
CA LYS A 455 9.05 20.38 -23.33
C LYS A 455 8.15 20.91 -22.20
N LEU A 456 6.92 20.43 -22.13
CA LEU A 456 6.07 20.66 -20.97
C LEU A 456 6.62 19.87 -19.78
N LYS A 457 6.69 20.53 -18.63
CA LYS A 457 7.05 19.93 -17.34
C LYS A 457 5.80 19.64 -16.53
N GLY A 458 5.89 18.67 -15.62
CA GLY A 458 4.83 18.35 -14.67
C GLY A 458 3.54 17.88 -15.34
N ILE A 459 2.44 18.60 -15.11
CA ILE A 459 1.10 18.24 -15.56
C ILE A 459 0.61 19.23 -16.62
N THR A 460 0.05 18.70 -17.70
CA THR A 460 -0.60 19.51 -18.74
C THR A 460 -2.07 19.17 -18.83
N TYR A 461 -2.94 20.14 -18.59
CA TYR A 461 -4.36 20.05 -18.91
C TYR A 461 -4.58 20.50 -20.35
N TYR A 462 -5.29 19.69 -21.12
CA TYR A 462 -5.79 20.05 -22.45
C TYR A 462 -7.31 19.96 -22.46
N MET A 463 -7.98 21.11 -22.47
CA MET A 463 -9.44 21.21 -22.33
C MET A 463 -10.10 21.55 -23.67
N MET A 464 -11.13 20.81 -24.03
CA MET A 464 -11.96 21.08 -25.21
C MET A 464 -13.39 21.46 -24.82
N GLU A 465 -13.95 22.43 -25.53
CA GLU A 465 -15.34 22.89 -25.41
C GLU A 465 -15.99 22.98 -26.79
N SER A 466 -17.33 23.10 -26.87
CA SER A 466 -18.07 22.95 -28.15
C SER A 466 -17.61 23.89 -29.29
N TYR A 467 -17.05 25.07 -28.98
CA TYR A 467 -16.53 26.02 -29.97
C TYR A 467 -14.99 26.15 -29.96
N ASN A 468 -14.33 25.38 -29.10
CA ASN A 468 -12.89 25.34 -28.90
C ASN A 468 -12.47 23.87 -28.84
N TRP A 469 -12.46 23.23 -30.02
CA TRP A 469 -12.38 21.78 -30.18
C TRP A 469 -11.59 21.40 -31.43
N VAL A 470 -10.93 20.25 -31.40
CA VAL A 470 -10.24 19.63 -32.54
C VAL A 470 -10.62 18.15 -32.66
N PRO A 471 -10.67 17.58 -33.88
CA PRO A 471 -11.05 16.19 -34.09
C PRO A 471 -9.99 15.16 -33.65
N GLU A 472 -8.74 15.57 -33.56
CA GLU A 472 -7.62 14.69 -33.24
C GLU A 472 -6.56 15.48 -32.47
N ILE A 473 -6.04 14.94 -31.37
CA ILE A 473 -5.00 15.57 -30.53
C ILE A 473 -3.68 14.84 -30.74
N ARG A 474 -2.61 15.58 -31.00
CA ARG A 474 -1.25 15.04 -31.16
C ARG A 474 -0.43 15.30 -29.90
N LEU A 475 0.14 14.22 -29.36
CA LEU A 475 1.00 14.25 -28.17
C LEU A 475 2.42 14.70 -28.57
N PRO A 476 3.19 15.29 -27.63
CA PRO A 476 4.58 15.62 -27.89
C PRO A 476 5.43 14.35 -28.02
N ALA A 477 6.51 14.44 -28.81
CA ALA A 477 7.36 13.28 -29.10
C ALA A 477 8.18 12.81 -27.89
N ALA A 478 8.45 13.71 -26.95
CA ALA A 478 9.19 13.43 -25.73
C ALA A 478 8.78 14.34 -24.57
N ALA A 479 8.89 13.83 -23.35
CA ALA A 479 8.73 14.59 -22.10
C ALA A 479 9.66 14.06 -21.01
N GLU A 480 9.61 14.68 -19.81
CA GLU A 480 10.26 14.15 -18.62
C GLU A 480 9.59 12.84 -18.19
N ASP A 481 10.35 11.96 -17.52
CA ASP A 481 9.79 10.67 -17.08
C ASP A 481 8.68 10.92 -16.05
N GLY A 482 7.52 10.30 -16.24
CA GLY A 482 6.35 10.50 -15.39
C GLY A 482 5.57 11.80 -15.65
N ALA A 483 5.93 12.60 -16.67
CA ALA A 483 5.12 13.75 -17.07
C ALA A 483 3.70 13.32 -17.44
N LEU A 484 2.72 14.15 -17.11
CA LEU A 484 1.29 13.84 -17.30
C LEU A 484 0.61 14.79 -18.28
N ILE A 485 -0.26 14.23 -19.11
CA ILE A 485 -1.22 14.99 -19.92
C ILE A 485 -2.63 14.54 -19.51
N ILE A 486 -3.45 15.50 -19.10
CA ILE A 486 -4.85 15.29 -18.73
C ILE A 486 -5.71 15.95 -19.82
N ILE A 487 -6.37 15.13 -20.63
CA ILE A 487 -7.24 15.57 -21.71
C ILE A 487 -8.69 15.50 -21.24
N ARG A 488 -9.42 16.61 -21.35
CA ARG A 488 -10.83 16.72 -20.96
C ARG A 488 -11.65 17.30 -22.10
N SER A 489 -12.91 16.86 -22.20
CA SER A 489 -13.84 17.41 -23.19
C SER A 489 -15.20 17.71 -22.57
N ALA A 490 -15.67 18.94 -22.75
CA ALA A 490 -17.06 19.37 -22.55
C ALA A 490 -17.75 19.71 -23.89
N ALA A 491 -17.15 19.30 -25.02
CA ALA A 491 -17.68 19.57 -26.35
C ALA A 491 -18.93 18.71 -26.63
N THR A 492 -20.06 19.36 -26.85
CA THR A 492 -21.34 18.70 -27.16
C THR A 492 -21.37 18.25 -28.62
N ASN A 493 -21.90 17.04 -28.87
CA ASN A 493 -22.07 16.45 -30.21
C ASN A 493 -20.81 16.41 -31.11
N SER A 494 -19.62 16.44 -30.51
CA SER A 494 -18.33 16.41 -31.23
C SER A 494 -17.40 15.39 -30.57
N GLU A 495 -16.93 14.40 -31.32
CA GLU A 495 -16.04 13.35 -30.81
C GLU A 495 -14.61 13.55 -31.30
N ALA A 496 -13.66 13.68 -30.38
CA ALA A 496 -12.25 13.75 -30.71
C ALA A 496 -11.58 12.39 -30.50
N LYS A 497 -10.30 12.29 -30.88
CA LYS A 497 -9.43 11.16 -30.55
C LYS A 497 -8.01 11.63 -30.28
N ILE A 498 -7.20 10.74 -29.74
CA ILE A 498 -5.75 10.96 -29.56
C ILE A 498 -5.08 10.28 -30.75
N ALA A 499 -4.16 10.97 -31.39
CA ALA A 499 -3.37 10.38 -32.48
C ALA A 499 -2.54 9.21 -31.95
N ALA A 500 -2.43 8.15 -32.76
CA ALA A 500 -1.58 7.00 -32.47
C ALA A 500 -0.09 7.37 -32.34
N GLU A 501 0.31 8.50 -32.94
CA GLU A 501 1.67 9.00 -32.93
C GLU A 501 2.13 9.29 -31.49
N HIS A 502 3.29 8.74 -31.11
CA HIS A 502 3.90 8.84 -29.78
C HIS A 502 3.17 8.14 -28.63
N LEU A 503 2.02 7.50 -28.86
CA LEU A 503 1.50 6.50 -27.93
C LEU A 503 2.40 5.26 -27.97
N LEU A 504 2.63 4.64 -26.81
CA LEU A 504 3.35 3.37 -26.74
C LEU A 504 2.53 2.24 -27.39
N TYR A 505 1.21 2.26 -27.18
CA TYR A 505 0.26 1.33 -27.79
C TYR A 505 -0.93 2.12 -28.33
N ASN A 506 -1.36 1.76 -29.55
CA ASN A 506 -2.46 2.43 -30.24
C ASN A 506 -3.83 1.93 -29.73
N SER A 507 -4.15 2.23 -28.46
CA SER A 507 -5.45 1.93 -27.86
C SER A 507 -6.57 2.81 -28.44
N THR A 508 -7.80 2.34 -28.38
CA THR A 508 -8.98 3.13 -28.77
C THR A 508 -9.16 4.29 -27.78
N SER A 509 -9.25 5.51 -28.30
CA SER A 509 -9.24 6.73 -27.46
C SER A 509 -10.32 7.74 -27.85
N THR A 510 -11.51 7.31 -28.25
CA THR A 510 -12.60 8.24 -28.60
C THR A 510 -12.99 9.08 -27.38
N ILE A 511 -12.92 10.39 -27.53
CA ILE A 511 -13.18 11.40 -26.51
C ILE A 511 -14.55 12.02 -26.78
N LYS A 512 -15.46 11.87 -25.82
CA LYS A 512 -16.82 12.37 -25.79
C LYS A 512 -16.96 13.46 -24.71
N SER A 513 -18.08 14.18 -24.74
CA SER A 513 -18.42 15.12 -23.67
C SER A 513 -18.45 14.42 -22.31
N GLY A 514 -17.79 15.00 -21.32
CA GLY A 514 -17.65 14.47 -19.96
C GLY A 514 -16.44 13.55 -19.76
N ASP A 515 -15.70 13.20 -20.81
CA ASP A 515 -14.55 12.31 -20.67
C ASP A 515 -13.32 13.01 -20.11
N GLN A 516 -12.53 12.23 -19.37
CA GLN A 516 -11.17 12.54 -18.99
C GLN A 516 -10.24 11.37 -19.34
N TYR A 517 -9.15 11.67 -20.03
CA TYR A 517 -8.03 10.75 -20.23
C TYR A 517 -6.79 11.30 -19.51
N VAL A 518 -6.05 10.43 -18.84
CA VAL A 518 -4.76 10.75 -18.23
C VAL A 518 -3.70 9.92 -18.92
N LEU A 519 -2.72 10.59 -19.52
CA LEU A 519 -1.56 9.96 -20.14
C LEU A 519 -0.31 10.24 -19.33
N LYS A 520 0.59 9.27 -19.31
CA LYS A 520 1.89 9.34 -18.63
C LYS A 520 2.99 9.03 -19.60
N TYR A 521 4.03 9.85 -19.60
CA TYR A 521 5.20 9.60 -20.43
C TYR A 521 6.16 8.64 -19.73
N LEU A 522 6.47 7.52 -20.39
CA LEU A 522 7.47 6.57 -19.90
C LEU A 522 8.76 6.79 -20.68
N LYS A 523 9.71 7.52 -20.09
CA LYS A 523 10.97 7.88 -20.75
C LYS A 523 11.77 6.67 -21.19
N LYS A 524 11.73 5.59 -20.41
CA LYS A 524 12.38 4.30 -20.71
C LYS A 524 11.87 3.65 -22.01
N PHE A 525 10.63 3.92 -22.40
CA PHE A 525 10.00 3.36 -23.60
C PHE A 525 9.77 4.39 -24.71
N ASN A 526 10.11 5.67 -24.46
CA ASN A 526 9.92 6.78 -25.38
C ASN A 526 8.50 6.86 -25.95
N GLY A 527 7.50 6.76 -25.07
CA GLY A 527 6.09 6.76 -25.47
C GLY A 527 5.16 7.11 -24.32
N TRP A 528 3.97 7.56 -24.71
CA TRP A 528 2.86 7.87 -23.80
C TRP A 528 2.00 6.63 -23.59
N VAL A 529 1.68 6.33 -22.33
CA VAL A 529 0.71 5.30 -21.94
C VAL A 529 -0.52 5.96 -21.33
N PHE A 530 -1.65 5.28 -21.41
CA PHE A 530 -2.85 5.68 -20.67
C PHE A 530 -2.71 5.26 -19.21
N GLU A 531 -2.58 6.22 -18.31
CA GLU A 531 -2.67 6.01 -16.86
C GLU A 531 -4.13 5.81 -16.44
N SER A 532 -5.03 6.57 -17.06
CA SER A 532 -6.47 6.48 -16.82
C SER A 532 -7.25 6.80 -18.09
N ALA A 533 -8.35 6.09 -18.31
CA ALA A 533 -9.25 6.28 -19.43
C ALA A 533 -10.70 6.02 -19.00
N PRO A 534 -11.69 6.67 -19.63
CA PRO A 534 -13.10 6.45 -19.34
C PRO A 534 -13.49 4.98 -19.55
N ILE A 535 -14.34 4.47 -18.66
CA ILE A 535 -14.91 3.13 -18.79
C ILE A 535 -16.17 3.22 -19.66
N ARG A 536 -16.17 2.50 -20.77
CA ARG A 536 -17.33 2.36 -21.66
C ARG A 536 -18.13 1.13 -21.26
N ARG A 537 -19.41 1.33 -20.95
CA ARG A 537 -20.33 0.20 -20.78
C ARG A 537 -20.74 -0.27 -22.17
N ALA A 538 -20.49 -1.54 -22.48
CA ALA A 538 -20.97 -2.15 -23.71
C ALA A 538 -22.21 -2.98 -23.39
N GLU A 539 -23.31 -2.64 -24.04
CA GLU A 539 -24.48 -3.51 -24.14
C GLU A 539 -24.29 -4.47 -25.31
N PHE A 540 -24.81 -5.68 -25.16
CA PHE A 540 -24.79 -6.71 -26.19
C PHE A 540 -26.24 -7.12 -26.45
N ASP A 541 -26.71 -6.89 -27.67
CA ASP A 541 -28.09 -7.18 -28.11
C ASP A 541 -28.11 -8.06 -29.38
N SER A 542 -26.96 -8.62 -29.75
CA SER A 542 -26.84 -9.48 -30.92
C SER A 542 -27.22 -10.92 -30.59
N THR A 543 -27.90 -11.59 -31.52
CA THR A 543 -28.30 -13.00 -31.38
C THR A 543 -27.13 -13.97 -31.29
N ASP A 544 -25.91 -13.53 -31.62
CA ASP A 544 -24.67 -14.32 -31.54
C ASP A 544 -23.84 -14.06 -30.27
N GLY A 545 -24.21 -13.06 -29.45
CA GLY A 545 -23.54 -12.75 -28.19
C GLY A 545 -22.14 -12.15 -28.32
N GLU A 546 -21.79 -11.59 -29.48
CA GLU A 546 -20.52 -10.90 -29.68
C GLU A 546 -20.55 -9.47 -29.12
N ILE A 547 -19.55 -9.13 -28.30
CA ILE A 547 -19.37 -7.78 -27.77
C ILE A 547 -18.97 -6.85 -28.93
N PRO A 548 -19.55 -5.66 -29.06
CA PRO A 548 -19.20 -4.74 -30.13
C PRO A 548 -17.75 -4.27 -30.03
N TYR A 549 -17.22 -3.77 -31.15
CA TYR A 549 -15.90 -3.14 -31.19
C TYR A 549 -15.80 -2.04 -30.10
N PRO A 550 -14.74 -2.04 -29.26
CA PRO A 550 -14.60 -1.07 -28.17
C PRO A 550 -14.64 0.38 -28.67
N THR A 551 -15.36 1.25 -27.96
CA THR A 551 -15.41 2.70 -28.27
C THR A 551 -14.48 3.52 -27.37
N GLY A 552 -13.66 2.85 -26.57
CA GLY A 552 -12.66 3.43 -25.69
C GLY A 552 -11.77 2.33 -25.13
N LYS A 553 -10.62 2.73 -24.58
CA LYS A 553 -9.61 1.81 -24.07
C LYS A 553 -10.16 0.81 -23.06
N ASN A 554 -10.99 1.26 -22.12
CA ASN A 554 -11.56 0.42 -21.09
C ASN A 554 -13.04 0.15 -21.40
N THR A 555 -13.41 -1.11 -21.55
CA THR A 555 -14.80 -1.54 -21.75
C THR A 555 -15.22 -2.46 -20.61
N LEU A 556 -16.38 -2.17 -20.03
CA LEU A 556 -17.03 -2.97 -19.00
C LEU A 556 -18.30 -3.61 -19.58
N VAL A 557 -18.43 -4.91 -19.38
CA VAL A 557 -19.63 -5.68 -19.70
C VAL A 557 -20.15 -6.31 -18.42
N ASP A 558 -21.31 -5.83 -17.96
CA ASP A 558 -22.01 -6.38 -16.80
C ASP A 558 -23.13 -7.30 -17.25
N ILE A 559 -23.03 -8.58 -16.90
CA ILE A 559 -24.02 -9.60 -17.22
C ILE A 559 -24.97 -9.72 -16.02
N THR A 560 -26.22 -9.30 -16.25
CA THR A 560 -27.30 -9.31 -15.25
C THR A 560 -28.41 -10.27 -15.67
N ASP A 561 -29.37 -10.54 -14.79
CA ASP A 561 -30.52 -11.40 -15.13
C ASP A 561 -31.34 -10.89 -16.33
N SER A 562 -31.45 -9.56 -16.47
CA SER A 562 -32.21 -8.92 -17.56
C SER A 562 -31.50 -8.95 -18.91
N HIS A 563 -30.18 -9.13 -18.91
CA HIS A 563 -29.33 -9.13 -20.11
C HIS A 563 -28.46 -10.38 -20.18
N TRP A 564 -28.92 -11.51 -19.61
CA TRP A 564 -28.12 -12.72 -19.59
C TRP A 564 -28.09 -13.42 -20.95
N LEU A 565 -26.89 -13.84 -21.36
CA LEU A 565 -26.69 -14.76 -22.48
C LEU A 565 -25.95 -16.02 -22.00
N ALA A 566 -26.32 -17.17 -22.55
CA ALA A 566 -25.62 -18.43 -22.26
C ALA A 566 -24.15 -18.42 -22.71
N LYS A 567 -23.83 -17.63 -23.73
CA LYS A 567 -22.52 -17.54 -24.34
C LYS A 567 -22.23 -16.10 -24.76
N ILE A 568 -21.02 -15.63 -24.46
CA ILE A 568 -20.53 -14.31 -24.86
C ILE A 568 -19.20 -14.44 -25.60
N LYS A 569 -18.96 -13.57 -26.56
CA LYS A 569 -17.76 -13.62 -27.41
C LYS A 569 -17.07 -12.25 -27.42
N LEU A 570 -15.77 -12.23 -27.14
CA LEU A 570 -14.93 -11.03 -27.29
C LEU A 570 -14.84 -10.67 -28.79
N PRO A 571 -14.73 -9.38 -29.15
CA PRO A 571 -14.70 -8.98 -30.55
C PRO A 571 -13.43 -9.50 -31.23
N GLU A 572 -13.51 -9.79 -32.53
CA GLU A 572 -12.36 -10.27 -33.29
C GLU A 572 -11.19 -9.26 -33.32
N GLN A 573 -11.48 -7.96 -33.27
CA GLN A 573 -10.50 -6.88 -33.33
C GLN A 573 -10.80 -5.79 -32.29
N ALA A 574 -9.75 -5.11 -31.83
CA ALA A 574 -9.82 -3.92 -30.99
C ALA A 574 -8.58 -3.03 -31.20
N GLY A 575 -8.56 -1.88 -30.54
CA GLY A 575 -7.35 -1.07 -30.38
C GLY A 575 -6.31 -1.81 -29.55
N ASP A 576 -5.04 -1.49 -29.77
CA ASP A 576 -3.96 -2.19 -29.09
C ASP A 576 -3.93 -1.86 -27.58
N ARG A 577 -3.86 -2.88 -26.73
CA ARG A 577 -4.03 -2.78 -25.26
C ARG A 577 -5.38 -2.18 -24.84
N ASP A 578 -6.42 -2.32 -25.68
CA ASP A 578 -7.79 -2.16 -25.20
C ASP A 578 -8.08 -3.24 -24.16
N LYS A 579 -8.77 -2.86 -23.09
CA LYS A 579 -9.18 -3.72 -21.97
C LYS A 579 -10.66 -4.02 -22.06
N ILE A 580 -11.02 -5.29 -21.94
CA ILE A 580 -12.40 -5.71 -21.67
C ILE A 580 -12.43 -6.38 -20.29
N THR A 581 -13.32 -5.89 -19.44
CA THR A 581 -13.69 -6.51 -18.17
C THR A 581 -15.10 -7.09 -18.29
N LEU A 582 -15.22 -8.39 -18.04
CA LEU A 582 -16.50 -9.09 -17.98
C LEU A 582 -16.84 -9.36 -16.52
N LYS A 583 -18.03 -8.96 -16.07
CA LYS A 583 -18.55 -9.23 -14.72
C LYS A 583 -19.93 -9.88 -14.80
N SER A 584 -20.28 -10.69 -13.81
CA SER A 584 -21.61 -11.28 -13.71
C SER A 584 -22.21 -11.09 -12.34
N SER A 585 -23.48 -10.67 -12.31
CA SER A 585 -24.32 -10.58 -11.11
C SER A 585 -25.55 -11.49 -11.18
N THR A 586 -25.62 -12.35 -12.19
CA THR A 586 -26.67 -13.37 -12.35
C THR A 586 -26.20 -14.73 -11.85
N ASP A 587 -27.13 -15.50 -11.26
CA ASP A 587 -26.91 -16.88 -10.83
C ASP A 587 -26.77 -17.86 -12.02
N LYS A 588 -27.10 -17.41 -13.24
CA LYS A 588 -26.92 -18.21 -14.46
C LYS A 588 -25.47 -18.17 -14.93
N ILE A 589 -24.97 -19.31 -15.38
CA ILE A 589 -23.60 -19.42 -15.89
C ILE A 589 -23.53 -18.87 -17.32
N THR A 590 -22.54 -18.02 -17.58
CA THR A 590 -22.19 -17.56 -18.93
C THR A 590 -20.90 -18.22 -19.41
N ILE A 591 -20.90 -18.77 -20.62
CA ILE A 591 -19.69 -19.34 -21.24
C ILE A 591 -18.98 -18.23 -22.04
N ILE A 592 -17.69 -18.04 -21.80
CA ILE A 592 -16.87 -17.12 -22.60
C ILE A 592 -16.32 -17.91 -23.80
N ASP A 593 -16.65 -17.47 -25.01
CA ASP A 593 -16.12 -18.04 -26.25
C ASP A 593 -14.62 -17.81 -26.35
N THR A 594 -13.90 -18.86 -26.74
CA THR A 594 -12.45 -18.92 -26.71
C THR A 594 -11.77 -18.59 -28.04
N THR A 595 -12.52 -18.36 -29.11
CA THR A 595 -12.02 -18.23 -30.49
C THR A 595 -11.00 -17.11 -30.65
N HIS A 596 -11.17 -15.99 -29.94
CA HIS A 596 -10.32 -14.81 -30.05
C HIS A 596 -9.35 -14.65 -28.88
N ILE A 597 -9.17 -15.67 -28.04
CA ILE A 597 -8.39 -15.58 -26.81
C ILE A 597 -7.06 -16.33 -26.91
N ASN A 598 -6.04 -15.70 -26.32
CA ASN A 598 -4.72 -16.17 -25.94
C ASN A 598 -4.72 -17.42 -25.05
N ASP A 599 -4.47 -18.64 -25.53
CA ASP A 599 -4.32 -19.85 -24.68
C ASP A 599 -5.42 -20.00 -23.58
N PRO A 600 -6.69 -20.09 -23.99
CA PRO A 600 -7.84 -19.71 -23.17
C PRO A 600 -8.18 -20.64 -22.00
N GLY A 601 -8.05 -21.96 -22.18
CA GLY A 601 -8.67 -22.94 -21.28
C GLY A 601 -10.18 -22.78 -21.15
N VAL A 602 -10.81 -23.57 -20.28
CA VAL A 602 -12.24 -23.43 -19.97
C VAL A 602 -12.49 -22.11 -19.23
N MET A 603 -13.47 -21.33 -19.71
CA MET A 603 -13.87 -20.07 -19.08
C MET A 603 -15.39 -19.98 -18.93
N LYS A 604 -15.84 -20.18 -17.69
CA LYS A 604 -17.23 -19.98 -17.26
C LYS A 604 -17.26 -18.84 -16.26
N LEU A 605 -18.22 -17.94 -16.44
CA LEU A 605 -18.44 -16.76 -15.60
C LEU A 605 -19.70 -16.98 -14.76
N ARG A 606 -19.57 -16.92 -13.43
CA ARG A 606 -20.65 -17.04 -12.44
C ARG A 606 -20.91 -15.73 -11.71
N ASN A 607 -21.99 -15.71 -10.92
CA ASN A 607 -22.30 -14.62 -10.00
C ASN A 607 -21.08 -14.23 -9.15
N GLY A 608 -20.76 -12.94 -9.10
CA GLY A 608 -19.64 -12.36 -8.35
C GLY A 608 -18.29 -12.44 -9.04
N GLU A 609 -18.17 -13.11 -10.19
CA GLU A 609 -16.88 -13.32 -10.86
C GLU A 609 -16.56 -12.25 -11.90
N GLN A 610 -15.26 -12.12 -12.19
CA GLN A 610 -14.72 -11.19 -13.15
C GLN A 610 -13.60 -11.82 -13.99
N TYR A 611 -13.56 -11.50 -15.28
CA TYR A 611 -12.41 -11.78 -16.15
C TYR A 611 -11.93 -10.49 -16.82
N ASP A 612 -10.61 -10.31 -16.89
CA ASP A 612 -9.97 -9.17 -17.53
C ASP A 612 -9.09 -9.60 -18.69
N PHE A 613 -9.22 -8.90 -19.82
CA PHE A 613 -8.47 -9.17 -21.05
C PHE A 613 -7.84 -7.90 -21.60
N PHE A 614 -6.65 -8.03 -22.19
CA PHE A 614 -6.07 -7.03 -23.10
C PHE A 614 -6.07 -7.53 -24.54
N TYR A 615 -6.40 -6.69 -25.50
CA TYR A 615 -6.15 -7.02 -26.90
C TYR A 615 -4.68 -6.76 -27.25
N ILE A 616 -4.00 -7.78 -27.79
CA ILE A 616 -2.61 -7.69 -28.24
C ILE A 616 -2.62 -7.66 -29.77
N ALA A 617 -2.47 -6.46 -30.34
CA ALA A 617 -2.64 -6.26 -31.78
C ALA A 617 -1.62 -7.04 -32.61
N GLU A 618 -0.40 -7.24 -32.10
CA GLU A 618 0.66 -8.01 -32.76
C GLU A 618 0.28 -9.49 -32.95
N ASN A 619 -0.57 -10.02 -32.07
CA ASN A 619 -1.04 -11.41 -32.10
C ASN A 619 -2.46 -11.55 -32.67
N GLY A 620 -3.22 -10.46 -32.79
CA GLY A 620 -4.62 -10.49 -33.19
C GLY A 620 -5.51 -11.27 -32.23
N LYS A 621 -5.19 -11.24 -30.92
CA LYS A 621 -5.85 -12.03 -29.87
C LYS A 621 -5.98 -11.24 -28.57
N TRP A 622 -7.01 -11.59 -27.81
CA TRP A 622 -7.20 -11.15 -26.43
C TRP A 622 -6.35 -11.99 -25.48
N GLN A 623 -5.40 -11.36 -24.80
CA GLN A 623 -4.63 -11.97 -23.72
C GLN A 623 -5.43 -11.91 -22.42
N LEU A 624 -5.65 -13.06 -21.79
CA LEU A 624 -6.20 -13.13 -20.44
C LEU A 624 -5.18 -12.55 -19.43
N ILE A 625 -5.63 -11.62 -18.60
CA ILE A 625 -4.83 -10.91 -17.59
C ILE A 625 -5.21 -11.33 -16.17
N SER A 626 -6.51 -11.49 -15.92
CA SER A 626 -7.04 -11.96 -14.64
C SER A 626 -8.25 -12.84 -14.86
N SER A 627 -8.32 -13.92 -14.07
CA SER A 627 -9.44 -14.86 -14.03
C SER A 627 -9.59 -15.43 -12.62
N PRO A 628 -10.80 -15.85 -12.21
CA PRO A 628 -10.98 -16.62 -11.00
C PRO A 628 -10.26 -17.97 -11.10
N ASP A 629 -9.81 -18.45 -9.94
CA ASP A 629 -9.39 -19.84 -9.77
C ASP A 629 -10.54 -20.70 -9.27
N THR A 630 -10.52 -21.98 -9.63
CA THR A 630 -11.31 -22.99 -8.93
C THR A 630 -10.39 -23.70 -7.96
N VAL A 631 -10.71 -23.71 -6.67
CA VAL A 631 -9.88 -24.35 -5.64
C VAL A 631 -10.64 -25.51 -5.02
N TYR A 632 -9.97 -26.64 -4.87
CA TYR A 632 -10.47 -27.82 -4.18
C TYR A 632 -9.49 -28.26 -3.08
N GLN A 633 -10.03 -28.72 -1.96
CA GLN A 633 -9.29 -29.64 -1.09
C GLN A 633 -9.49 -31.05 -1.63
N SER A 634 -8.46 -31.89 -1.55
CA SER A 634 -8.51 -33.23 -2.15
C SER A 634 -9.69 -34.08 -1.64
N GLN A 635 -10.08 -33.93 -0.38
CA GLN A 635 -11.23 -34.63 0.22
C GLN A 635 -12.58 -34.24 -0.42
N ASP A 636 -12.70 -33.05 -0.98
CA ASP A 636 -13.95 -32.54 -1.58
C ASP A 636 -14.19 -33.12 -2.98
N ILE A 637 -13.18 -33.80 -3.54
CA ILE A 637 -13.23 -34.44 -4.85
C ILE A 637 -13.82 -35.83 -4.70
N LEU A 638 -15.06 -36.03 -5.15
CA LEU A 638 -15.77 -37.29 -4.98
C LEU A 638 -15.06 -38.45 -5.70
N SER A 639 -14.64 -39.46 -4.93
CA SER A 639 -13.98 -40.67 -5.44
C SER A 639 -12.71 -40.42 -6.27
N GLY A 640 -12.04 -39.29 -6.06
CA GLY A 640 -10.83 -38.90 -6.81
C GLY A 640 -11.11 -38.41 -8.23
N GLU A 641 -12.36 -38.32 -8.65
CA GLU A 641 -12.73 -37.84 -9.99
C GLU A 641 -12.79 -36.31 -10.00
N VAL A 642 -11.77 -35.66 -10.57
CA VAL A 642 -11.74 -34.19 -10.66
C VAL A 642 -12.97 -33.72 -11.46
N PRO A 643 -13.77 -32.79 -10.93
CA PRO A 643 -14.96 -32.32 -11.62
C PRO A 643 -14.67 -31.68 -12.97
N GLU A 644 -15.72 -31.50 -13.79
CA GLU A 644 -15.61 -30.72 -15.01
C GLU A 644 -15.04 -29.33 -14.69
N LEU A 645 -14.00 -28.94 -15.43
CA LEU A 645 -13.33 -27.67 -15.21
C LEU A 645 -14.27 -26.51 -15.51
N ARG A 646 -13.97 -25.38 -14.87
CA ARG A 646 -14.83 -24.20 -14.89
C ARG A 646 -14.06 -22.93 -15.21
N THR A 647 -12.85 -22.83 -14.69
CA THR A 647 -11.93 -21.72 -14.88
C THR A 647 -10.68 -22.20 -15.61
N PRO A 648 -9.87 -21.30 -16.19
CA PRO A 648 -8.65 -21.68 -16.90
C PRO A 648 -7.70 -22.47 -16.01
N ARG A 649 -7.66 -22.10 -14.73
CA ARG A 649 -6.82 -22.70 -13.70
C ARG A 649 -7.66 -23.28 -12.57
N THR A 650 -7.39 -24.55 -12.25
CA THR A 650 -7.93 -25.27 -11.11
C THR A 650 -6.79 -25.66 -10.18
N ILE A 651 -6.93 -25.42 -8.88
CA ILE A 651 -5.91 -25.69 -7.86
C ILE A 651 -6.47 -26.76 -6.93
N ILE A 652 -5.72 -27.83 -6.71
CA ILE A 652 -6.08 -28.92 -5.81
C ILE A 652 -5.01 -28.97 -4.71
N ASN A 653 -5.43 -28.72 -3.47
CA ASN A 653 -4.56 -28.78 -2.30
C ASN A 653 -4.74 -30.11 -1.58
N ILE A 654 -3.62 -30.76 -1.30
CA ILE A 654 -3.55 -32.08 -0.68
C ILE A 654 -2.64 -32.00 0.53
N SER A 655 -3.10 -32.59 1.63
CA SER A 655 -2.43 -32.70 2.92
C SER A 655 -2.72 -34.07 3.50
N THR A 656 -2.03 -34.43 4.57
CA THR A 656 -2.28 -35.69 5.29
C THR A 656 -3.73 -35.79 5.81
N ASN A 657 -4.35 -34.66 6.17
CA ASN A 657 -5.68 -34.63 6.79
C ASN A 657 -6.84 -34.74 5.78
N ASN A 658 -6.59 -34.45 4.50
CA ASN A 658 -7.59 -34.48 3.44
C ASN A 658 -7.19 -35.43 2.29
N TYR A 659 -6.30 -36.38 2.59
CA TYR A 659 -5.61 -37.22 1.62
C TYR A 659 -6.56 -38.04 0.73
N GLN A 660 -6.29 -38.04 -0.57
CA GLN A 660 -6.80 -39.05 -1.49
C GLN A 660 -5.66 -39.70 -2.28
N PRO A 661 -5.64 -41.03 -2.40
CA PRO A 661 -4.54 -41.76 -3.03
C PRO A 661 -4.49 -41.61 -4.55
N GLU A 662 -5.60 -41.26 -5.19
CA GLU A 662 -5.71 -41.17 -6.64
C GLU A 662 -6.58 -39.97 -7.04
N LEU A 663 -6.13 -39.23 -8.05
CA LEU A 663 -6.89 -38.19 -8.73
C LEU A 663 -6.97 -38.50 -10.22
N ARG A 664 -8.15 -38.42 -10.82
CA ARG A 664 -8.36 -38.58 -12.26
C ARG A 664 -8.73 -37.25 -12.88
N LEU A 665 -7.93 -36.79 -13.83
CA LEU A 665 -8.21 -35.56 -14.56
C LEU A 665 -9.35 -35.79 -15.59
N PRO A 666 -10.17 -34.76 -15.91
CA PRO A 666 -11.31 -34.90 -16.82
C PRO A 666 -10.92 -35.39 -18.22
N THR A 667 -11.80 -36.13 -18.89
CA THR A 667 -11.51 -36.85 -20.16
C THR A 667 -11.77 -36.08 -21.46
N ASN A 668 -12.38 -34.89 -21.41
CA ASN A 668 -12.61 -34.02 -22.59
C ASN A 668 -12.40 -32.53 -22.25
N PRO A 669 -11.23 -32.13 -21.73
CA PRO A 669 -11.01 -30.74 -21.34
C PRO A 669 -10.70 -29.85 -22.56
N LEU A 670 -10.84 -28.54 -22.40
CA LEU A 670 -10.54 -27.57 -23.45
C LEU A 670 -9.03 -27.28 -23.49
N SER A 671 -8.45 -27.09 -24.68
CA SER A 671 -7.04 -26.69 -24.85
C SER A 671 -6.71 -25.46 -24.00
N GLY A 672 -5.55 -25.49 -23.35
CA GLY A 672 -5.11 -24.43 -22.43
C GLY A 672 -5.60 -24.59 -20.99
N SER A 673 -6.58 -25.47 -20.72
CA SER A 673 -7.01 -25.76 -19.34
C SER A 673 -5.87 -26.32 -18.51
N ARG A 674 -5.83 -25.93 -17.24
CA ARG A 674 -4.71 -26.23 -16.36
C ARG A 674 -5.16 -26.62 -14.96
N VAL A 675 -4.56 -27.68 -14.44
CA VAL A 675 -4.75 -28.17 -13.06
C VAL A 675 -3.41 -28.13 -12.34
N ILE A 676 -3.33 -27.34 -11.26
CA ILE A 676 -2.19 -27.34 -10.33
C ILE A 676 -2.55 -28.22 -9.14
N ILE A 677 -1.62 -29.08 -8.74
CA ILE A 677 -1.72 -29.91 -7.55
C ILE A 677 -0.59 -29.53 -6.62
N ASN A 678 -0.95 -29.11 -5.41
CA ASN A 678 -0.02 -28.87 -4.30
C ASN A 678 -0.19 -30.01 -3.29
N SER A 679 0.89 -30.72 -2.98
CA SER A 679 0.82 -31.87 -2.08
C SER A 679 1.78 -31.75 -0.91
N ASP A 680 1.24 -31.56 0.29
CA ASP A 680 1.95 -31.67 1.57
C ASP A 680 1.67 -33.01 2.28
N ALA A 681 0.96 -33.92 1.62
CA ALA A 681 0.68 -35.24 2.16
C ALA A 681 1.96 -36.09 2.31
N GLU A 682 2.07 -36.81 3.43
CA GLU A 682 3.20 -37.72 3.70
C GLU A 682 3.27 -38.90 2.72
N SER A 683 2.13 -39.32 2.19
CA SER A 683 2.03 -40.39 1.21
C SER A 683 1.89 -39.83 -0.20
N ASP A 684 2.50 -40.51 -1.15
CA ASP A 684 2.42 -40.15 -2.55
C ASP A 684 1.02 -40.39 -3.12
N ILE A 685 0.59 -39.52 -4.02
CA ILE A 685 -0.66 -39.67 -4.76
C ILE A 685 -0.41 -40.03 -6.22
N SER A 686 -1.35 -40.76 -6.82
CA SER A 686 -1.35 -41.04 -8.26
C SER A 686 -2.30 -40.09 -9.00
N VAL A 687 -1.84 -39.47 -10.08
CA VAL A 687 -2.65 -38.59 -10.93
C VAL A 687 -2.79 -39.23 -12.31
N SER A 688 -4.00 -39.66 -12.64
CA SER A 688 -4.36 -40.20 -13.95
C SER A 688 -4.70 -39.04 -14.90
N ALA A 689 -3.81 -38.79 -15.85
CA ALA A 689 -3.93 -37.74 -16.86
C ALA A 689 -4.12 -38.39 -18.24
N GLY A 690 -5.37 -38.71 -18.58
CA GLY A 690 -5.68 -39.49 -19.77
C GLY A 690 -5.23 -40.94 -19.64
N LYS A 691 -4.25 -41.37 -20.44
CA LYS A 691 -3.69 -42.74 -20.40
C LYS A 691 -2.43 -42.85 -19.54
N GLU A 692 -1.85 -41.73 -19.16
CA GLU A 692 -0.63 -41.67 -18.37
C GLU A 692 -0.98 -41.52 -16.89
N ASN A 693 -0.16 -42.13 -16.03
CA ASN A 693 -0.27 -42.00 -14.59
C ASN A 693 0.99 -41.38 -14.03
N TYR A 694 0.83 -40.32 -13.26
CA TYR A 694 1.93 -39.59 -12.65
C TYR A 694 1.89 -39.77 -11.15
N LYS A 695 3.07 -39.68 -10.54
CA LYS A 695 3.24 -39.64 -9.10
C LYS A 695 3.44 -38.19 -8.67
N VAL A 696 2.75 -37.77 -7.63
CA VAL A 696 2.99 -36.50 -6.94
C VAL A 696 3.28 -36.79 -5.48
N SER A 697 4.40 -36.27 -5.00
CA SER A 697 4.97 -36.58 -3.69
C SER A 697 4.85 -35.38 -2.72
N GLN A 698 5.20 -35.61 -1.44
CA GLN A 698 5.21 -34.56 -0.42
C GLN A 698 6.08 -33.34 -0.82
N GLY A 699 5.59 -32.13 -0.55
CA GLY A 699 6.21 -30.85 -0.88
C GLY A 699 6.22 -30.48 -2.36
N GLU A 700 5.53 -31.24 -3.21
CA GLU A 700 5.56 -31.05 -4.66
C GLU A 700 4.39 -30.17 -5.14
N THR A 701 4.71 -29.22 -6.04
CA THR A 701 3.73 -28.45 -6.82
C THR A 701 3.85 -28.84 -8.29
N VAL A 702 2.83 -29.52 -8.82
CA VAL A 702 2.80 -30.01 -10.20
C VAL A 702 1.66 -29.38 -10.97
N ALA A 703 1.91 -28.94 -12.20
CA ALA A 703 0.86 -28.50 -13.11
C ALA A 703 0.69 -29.49 -14.26
N PHE A 704 -0.57 -29.78 -14.59
CA PHE A 704 -1.01 -30.49 -15.78
C PHE A 704 -1.73 -29.51 -16.68
N LYS A 705 -1.46 -29.58 -17.98
CA LYS A 705 -2.06 -28.70 -18.98
C LYS A 705 -2.60 -29.52 -20.15
N VAL A 706 -3.65 -29.00 -20.78
CA VAL A 706 -4.25 -29.59 -21.98
C VAL A 706 -3.62 -28.97 -23.21
N ASP A 707 -3.14 -29.81 -24.12
CA ASP A 707 -2.60 -29.40 -25.42
C ASP A 707 -3.69 -29.08 -26.45
N GLU A 708 -3.27 -28.66 -27.65
CA GLU A 708 -4.16 -28.34 -28.78
C GLU A 708 -4.95 -29.56 -29.30
N GLN A 709 -4.52 -30.79 -28.96
CA GLN A 709 -5.21 -32.03 -29.30
C GLN A 709 -6.23 -32.46 -28.23
N GLY A 710 -6.36 -31.68 -27.15
CA GLY A 710 -7.27 -31.99 -26.04
C GLY A 710 -6.72 -33.05 -25.07
N LEU A 711 -5.41 -33.28 -25.07
CA LEU A 711 -4.75 -34.27 -24.22
C LEU A 711 -4.02 -33.62 -23.05
N TRP A 712 -4.11 -34.24 -21.88
CA TRP A 712 -3.33 -33.83 -20.71
C TRP A 712 -1.86 -34.20 -20.86
N PHE A 713 -0.98 -33.27 -20.52
CA PHE A 713 0.43 -33.52 -20.27
C PHE A 713 0.86 -32.85 -18.96
N ARG A 714 1.89 -33.39 -18.32
CA ARG A 714 2.53 -32.76 -17.17
C ARG A 714 3.38 -31.59 -17.66
N GLU A 715 2.95 -30.37 -17.32
CA GLU A 715 3.61 -29.13 -17.74
C GLU A 715 4.88 -28.87 -16.93
N THR A 716 4.88 -29.17 -15.63
CA THR A 716 6.02 -28.87 -14.76
C THR A 716 6.87 -30.10 -14.41
N VAL A 717 8.19 -29.91 -14.42
CA VAL A 717 9.15 -30.82 -13.77
C VAL A 717 9.50 -30.34 -12.37
N THR A 718 9.97 -31.23 -11.52
CA THR A 718 10.32 -30.91 -10.13
C THR A 718 11.84 -30.94 -9.97
N ILE A 719 12.42 -29.90 -9.40
CA ILE A 719 13.85 -29.83 -9.07
C ILE A 719 14.00 -29.90 -7.56
N ASP A 720 14.64 -30.95 -7.07
CA ASP A 720 14.76 -31.21 -5.63
C ASP A 720 15.90 -30.41 -5.01
N MET A 721 15.61 -29.73 -3.91
CA MET A 721 16.51 -28.80 -3.26
C MET A 721 16.81 -29.23 -1.82
N LEU A 722 18.11 -29.29 -1.49
CA LEU A 722 18.60 -29.30 -0.13
C LEU A 722 18.87 -27.86 0.30
N LEU A 723 18.09 -27.37 1.27
CA LEU A 723 18.28 -26.06 1.86
C LEU A 723 19.17 -26.17 3.10
N LEU A 724 20.17 -25.30 3.19
CA LEU A 724 21.14 -25.26 4.27
C LEU A 724 21.14 -23.87 4.93
N TYR A 725 21.30 -23.84 6.24
CA TYR A 725 21.59 -22.60 6.98
C TYR A 725 22.80 -22.77 7.89
N SER A 726 23.57 -21.70 8.05
CA SER A 726 24.70 -21.72 8.99
C SER A 726 24.25 -21.73 10.44
N ASP A 727 25.03 -22.39 11.28
CA ASP A 727 25.00 -22.22 12.74
C ASP A 727 25.09 -20.76 13.18
N LYS A 728 25.98 -19.96 12.59
CA LYS A 728 26.12 -18.53 12.90
C LYS A 728 24.84 -17.72 12.62
N ALA A 729 24.06 -18.11 11.61
CA ALA A 729 22.77 -17.48 11.32
C ALA A 729 21.73 -17.88 12.36
N ALA A 730 21.68 -19.17 12.72
CA ALA A 730 20.78 -19.68 13.75
C ALA A 730 21.10 -19.05 15.13
N ASP A 731 22.38 -18.92 15.49
CA ASP A 731 22.80 -18.30 16.74
C ASP A 731 22.43 -16.81 16.81
N LYS A 732 22.48 -16.11 15.68
CA LYS A 732 22.20 -14.66 15.60
C LYS A 732 20.70 -14.34 15.62
N PHE A 733 19.88 -15.13 14.92
CA PHE A 733 18.49 -14.80 14.66
C PHE A 733 17.48 -15.79 15.25
N GLY A 734 17.94 -16.93 15.76
CA GLY A 734 17.11 -18.07 16.12
C GLY A 734 16.94 -19.05 14.95
N GLU A 735 16.96 -20.34 15.28
CA GLU A 735 16.85 -21.42 14.29
C GLU A 735 15.52 -21.37 13.54
N ASP A 736 14.39 -21.22 14.25
CA ASP A 736 13.05 -21.17 13.65
C ASP A 736 12.90 -20.01 12.66
N VAL A 737 13.48 -18.85 12.98
CA VAL A 737 13.45 -17.64 12.13
C VAL A 737 14.16 -17.89 10.80
N ILE A 738 15.36 -18.47 10.84
CA ILE A 738 16.13 -18.73 9.61
C ILE A 738 15.50 -19.85 8.78
N ARG A 739 14.91 -20.86 9.44
CA ARG A 739 14.16 -21.93 8.76
C ARG A 739 12.92 -21.36 8.05
N ALA A 740 12.13 -20.55 8.74
CA ALA A 740 10.95 -19.88 8.17
C ALA A 740 11.34 -18.95 7.01
N GLN A 741 12.44 -18.21 7.16
CA GLN A 741 12.97 -17.36 6.09
C GLN A 741 13.33 -18.19 4.85
N LEU A 742 14.05 -19.30 4.98
CA LEU A 742 14.42 -20.15 3.84
C LEU A 742 13.20 -20.74 3.12
N ILE A 743 12.16 -21.12 3.86
CA ILE A 743 10.89 -21.59 3.28
C ILE A 743 10.22 -20.47 2.50
N GLU A 744 10.17 -19.26 3.06
CA GLU A 744 9.60 -18.10 2.38
C GLU A 744 10.41 -17.73 1.11
N GLU A 745 11.74 -17.76 1.17
CA GLU A 745 12.60 -17.54 0.00
C GLU A 745 12.30 -18.55 -1.13
N LEU A 746 12.03 -19.81 -0.78
CA LEU A 746 11.62 -20.85 -1.74
C LEU A 746 10.22 -20.59 -2.31
N ASN A 747 9.27 -20.22 -1.45
CA ASN A 747 7.88 -19.95 -1.86
C ASN A 747 7.81 -18.81 -2.87
N ILE A 748 8.42 -17.66 -2.59
CA ILE A 748 8.43 -16.52 -3.52
C ILE A 748 9.24 -16.80 -4.78
N THR A 749 10.18 -17.76 -4.73
CA THR A 749 10.89 -18.24 -5.93
C THR A 749 9.98 -19.07 -6.82
N ASN A 750 9.21 -20.00 -6.24
CA ASN A 750 8.22 -20.80 -6.97
C ASN A 750 7.05 -19.96 -7.49
N GLU A 751 6.61 -18.95 -6.73
CA GLU A 751 5.61 -17.98 -7.18
C GLU A 751 6.11 -17.23 -8.42
N ALA A 752 7.35 -16.73 -8.39
CA ALA A 752 7.94 -16.07 -9.55
C ALA A 752 8.03 -17.00 -10.78
N LEU A 753 8.34 -18.28 -10.59
CA LEU A 753 8.36 -19.27 -11.67
C LEU A 753 6.96 -19.50 -12.26
N GLU A 754 5.92 -19.58 -11.41
CA GLU A 754 4.51 -19.69 -11.84
C GLU A 754 4.06 -18.44 -12.60
N ASN A 755 4.28 -17.25 -12.03
CA ASN A 755 3.95 -15.97 -12.64
C ASN A 755 4.59 -15.84 -14.05
N SER A 756 5.84 -16.28 -14.18
CA SER A 756 6.58 -16.20 -15.44
C SER A 756 6.20 -17.28 -16.46
N GLY A 757 5.46 -18.32 -16.08
CA GLY A 757 5.15 -19.47 -16.94
C GLY A 757 6.34 -20.42 -17.14
N ALA A 758 7.24 -20.53 -16.15
CA ALA A 758 8.32 -21.52 -16.18
C ALA A 758 7.77 -22.94 -15.95
N ASN A 759 8.34 -23.91 -16.65
CA ASN A 759 7.89 -25.31 -16.69
C ASN A 759 8.48 -26.17 -15.55
N PHE A 760 8.83 -25.58 -14.41
CA PHE A 760 9.39 -26.32 -13.28
C PHE A 760 9.18 -25.63 -11.94
N ARG A 761 9.14 -26.41 -10.87
CA ARG A 761 9.11 -25.91 -9.49
C ARG A 761 10.24 -26.52 -8.68
N TYR A 762 10.74 -25.77 -7.72
CA TYR A 762 11.66 -26.29 -6.72
C TYR A 762 10.87 -26.96 -5.60
N ARG A 763 11.35 -28.11 -5.14
CA ARG A 763 10.80 -28.81 -3.98
C ARG A 763 11.88 -28.94 -2.92
N MET A 764 11.58 -28.55 -1.68
CA MET A 764 12.48 -28.81 -0.56
C MET A 764 12.40 -30.28 -0.15
N VAL A 765 13.50 -31.01 -0.32
CA VAL A 765 13.63 -32.40 0.16
C VAL A 765 14.42 -32.51 1.46
N GLY A 766 15.01 -31.40 1.91
CA GLY A 766 15.62 -31.30 3.23
C GLY A 766 15.99 -29.87 3.61
N LEU A 767 15.94 -29.59 4.91
CA LEU A 767 16.34 -28.32 5.52
C LEU A 767 17.24 -28.62 6.73
N ARG A 768 18.53 -28.27 6.64
CA ARG A 768 19.54 -28.69 7.62
C ARG A 768 20.47 -27.54 8.02
N GLN A 769 20.85 -27.52 9.29
CA GLN A 769 21.94 -26.68 9.77
C GLN A 769 23.30 -27.24 9.32
N ILE A 770 24.25 -26.38 9.03
CA ILE A 770 25.66 -26.72 8.82
C ILE A 770 26.58 -25.79 9.61
N GLU A 771 27.64 -26.35 10.19
CA GLU A 771 28.67 -25.57 10.88
C GLU A 771 29.44 -24.71 9.86
N ALA A 772 29.41 -23.38 10.05
CA ALA A 772 30.14 -22.47 9.18
C ALA A 772 31.64 -22.59 9.42
N LYS A 773 32.38 -23.01 8.38
CA LYS A 773 33.83 -23.21 8.47
C LYS A 773 34.53 -21.91 8.87
N ALA A 774 35.62 -22.03 9.63
CA ALA A 774 36.33 -20.88 10.18
C ALA A 774 36.78 -19.85 9.10
N HIS A 775 37.08 -20.29 7.88
CA HIS A 775 37.47 -19.40 6.78
C HIS A 775 36.28 -18.79 6.02
N TRP A 776 35.04 -19.19 6.27
CA TRP A 776 33.85 -18.62 5.64
C TRP A 776 33.60 -17.19 6.14
N SER A 777 34.16 -16.23 5.42
CA SER A 777 34.01 -14.79 5.62
C SER A 777 33.26 -14.12 4.48
N LYS A 778 33.22 -14.75 3.29
CA LYS A 778 32.54 -14.27 2.09
C LYS A 778 31.70 -15.39 1.50
N LEU A 779 30.56 -15.09 0.88
CA LEU A 779 29.66 -16.09 0.26
C LEU A 779 30.36 -16.99 -0.77
N GLY A 780 31.45 -16.52 -1.41
CA GLY A 780 32.22 -17.31 -2.36
C GLY A 780 32.94 -18.51 -1.74
N HIS A 781 33.12 -18.54 -0.41
CA HIS A 781 33.71 -19.68 0.30
C HIS A 781 32.73 -20.84 0.45
N PRO A 782 31.53 -20.69 1.06
CA PRO A 782 30.55 -21.77 1.09
C PRO A 782 30.12 -22.20 -0.33
N LEU A 783 29.98 -21.27 -1.29
CA LEU A 783 29.63 -21.60 -2.67
C LEU A 783 30.61 -22.60 -3.33
N ARG A 784 31.91 -22.48 -3.02
CA ARG A 784 32.94 -23.38 -3.54
C ARG A 784 33.00 -24.67 -2.75
N ASP A 785 32.97 -24.58 -1.43
CA ASP A 785 33.23 -25.71 -0.54
C ASP A 785 32.08 -26.72 -0.52
N LEU A 786 30.83 -26.26 -0.53
CA LEU A 786 29.64 -27.13 -0.43
C LEU A 786 29.51 -28.12 -1.62
N ARG A 787 30.18 -27.82 -2.74
CA ARG A 787 30.21 -28.68 -3.94
C ARG A 787 30.93 -30.01 -3.70
N ASP A 788 31.91 -29.99 -2.79
CA ASP A 788 32.80 -31.12 -2.51
C ASP A 788 32.80 -31.50 -1.02
N ASP A 789 32.02 -30.80 -0.19
CA ASP A 789 31.83 -31.15 1.21
C ASP A 789 31.18 -32.53 1.34
N THR A 790 31.87 -33.47 1.98
CA THR A 790 31.46 -34.88 2.01
C THR A 790 30.12 -35.08 2.70
N LEU A 791 29.87 -34.37 3.81
CA LEU A 791 28.62 -34.50 4.56
C LEU A 791 27.44 -33.94 3.75
N VAL A 792 27.64 -32.78 3.13
CA VAL A 792 26.59 -32.14 2.32
C VAL A 792 26.28 -32.96 1.07
N GLN A 793 27.30 -33.51 0.40
CA GLN A 793 27.08 -34.37 -0.76
C GLN A 793 26.43 -35.70 -0.34
N GLU A 794 26.73 -36.27 0.83
CA GLU A 794 26.03 -37.45 1.36
C GLU A 794 24.55 -37.15 1.61
N TRP A 795 24.22 -36.00 2.23
CA TRP A 795 22.83 -35.56 2.38
C TRP A 795 22.14 -35.39 1.04
N ARG A 796 22.81 -34.74 0.09
CA ARG A 796 22.30 -34.55 -1.27
C ARG A 796 21.98 -35.88 -1.96
N ASP A 797 22.89 -36.85 -1.89
CA ASP A 797 22.72 -38.16 -2.52
C ASP A 797 21.64 -39.01 -1.83
N THR A 798 21.53 -38.91 -0.50
CA THR A 798 20.52 -39.62 0.31
C THR A 798 19.12 -39.07 0.07
N LEU A 799 18.98 -37.74 0.04
CA LEU A 799 17.72 -37.05 -0.16
C LEU A 799 17.33 -36.90 -1.64
N LYS A 800 18.21 -37.32 -2.55
CA LYS A 800 18.05 -37.13 -4.00
C LYS A 800 17.88 -35.66 -4.42
N ALA A 801 18.56 -34.76 -3.71
CA ALA A 801 18.51 -33.34 -4.05
C ALA A 801 19.31 -33.03 -5.34
N ASP A 802 18.64 -32.49 -6.34
CA ASP A 802 19.23 -31.96 -7.56
C ASP A 802 20.11 -30.74 -7.32
N GLY A 803 19.83 -29.95 -6.29
CA GLY A 803 20.58 -28.73 -5.98
C GLY A 803 20.70 -28.43 -4.50
N ILE A 804 21.55 -27.44 -4.19
CA ILE A 804 21.78 -26.91 -2.85
C ILE A 804 21.55 -25.41 -2.86
N TYR A 805 20.86 -24.90 -1.85
CA TYR A 805 20.87 -23.47 -1.53
C TYR A 805 21.30 -23.29 -0.08
N TYR A 806 22.24 -22.37 0.17
CA TYR A 806 22.79 -22.08 1.49
C TYR A 806 22.51 -20.64 1.91
N LYS A 807 22.09 -20.44 3.17
CA LYS A 807 21.92 -19.13 3.80
C LYS A 807 22.87 -18.98 4.98
N GLY A 808 23.72 -17.96 4.96
CA GLY A 808 24.68 -17.68 6.03
C GLY A 808 24.79 -16.21 6.38
N THR A 809 25.78 -15.87 7.20
CA THR A 809 26.05 -14.49 7.66
C THR A 809 27.25 -13.84 6.98
N GLU A 810 27.85 -14.52 6.00
CA GLU A 810 29.06 -14.07 5.31
C GLU A 810 28.81 -12.80 4.47
N ASP A 811 29.91 -12.09 4.16
CA ASP A 811 29.90 -10.88 3.36
C ASP A 811 29.41 -11.16 1.92
N GLY A 812 28.51 -10.29 1.43
CA GLY A 812 27.85 -10.36 0.13
C GLY A 812 26.33 -10.48 0.27
N CYS A 813 25.60 -10.46 -0.85
CA CYS A 813 24.15 -10.70 -0.86
C CYS A 813 23.77 -12.09 -1.36
N GLY A 814 24.27 -12.45 -2.53
CA GLY A 814 24.05 -13.76 -3.13
C GLY A 814 25.17 -14.08 -4.13
N LEU A 815 25.44 -15.38 -4.31
CA LEU A 815 26.32 -15.90 -5.34
C LEU A 815 25.88 -17.29 -5.80
N SER A 816 26.03 -17.56 -7.08
CA SER A 816 25.71 -18.83 -7.73
C SER A 816 26.64 -19.10 -8.92
N TRP A 817 26.73 -20.37 -9.34
CA TRP A 817 27.37 -20.74 -10.59
C TRP A 817 26.45 -20.49 -11.78
N LEU A 818 26.96 -19.80 -12.80
CA LEU A 818 26.23 -19.58 -14.05
C LEU A 818 26.10 -20.87 -14.85
N GLY A 819 24.92 -21.47 -14.83
CA GLY A 819 24.56 -22.66 -15.59
C GLY A 819 25.30 -23.91 -15.09
N THR A 820 24.55 -24.99 -14.88
CA THR A 820 25.09 -26.19 -14.22
C THR A 820 25.23 -27.39 -15.15
N HIS A 821 24.75 -27.27 -16.40
CA HIS A 821 24.62 -28.36 -17.38
C HIS A 821 25.88 -29.20 -17.63
N ASN A 822 27.08 -28.65 -17.42
CA ASN A 822 28.34 -29.40 -17.61
C ASN A 822 28.88 -30.05 -16.33
N ASN A 823 28.28 -29.76 -15.16
CA ASN A 823 28.67 -30.34 -13.89
C ASN A 823 27.57 -30.15 -12.84
N SER A 824 26.87 -31.23 -12.48
CA SER A 824 25.80 -31.20 -11.46
C SER A 824 26.28 -30.76 -10.08
N LYS A 825 27.58 -30.83 -9.77
CA LYS A 825 28.14 -30.24 -8.54
C LYS A 825 28.11 -28.72 -8.51
N ASN A 826 27.84 -28.05 -9.64
CA ASN A 826 27.69 -26.59 -9.69
C ASN A 826 26.27 -26.13 -9.34
N MET A 827 25.31 -27.03 -9.12
CA MET A 827 23.95 -26.68 -8.67
C MET A 827 23.95 -26.28 -7.20
N VAL A 828 24.65 -25.20 -6.91
CA VAL A 828 24.83 -24.62 -5.58
C VAL A 828 24.66 -23.11 -5.71
N ALA A 829 23.79 -22.55 -4.89
CA ALA A 829 23.61 -21.12 -4.71
C ALA A 829 23.74 -20.74 -3.23
N THR A 830 24.11 -19.51 -2.97
CA THR A 830 24.35 -18.99 -1.61
C THR A 830 23.71 -17.62 -1.46
N GLY A 831 23.18 -17.33 -0.28
CA GLY A 831 22.64 -16.03 0.11
C GLY A 831 23.07 -15.64 1.52
N SER A 832 23.04 -14.35 1.82
CA SER A 832 23.34 -13.81 3.16
C SER A 832 22.09 -13.31 3.86
N THR A 833 22.02 -13.46 5.18
CA THR A 833 20.97 -12.87 6.04
C THR A 833 21.00 -11.35 6.02
N ASN A 834 22.09 -10.74 5.56
CA ASN A 834 22.23 -9.29 5.45
C ASN A 834 21.47 -8.71 4.24
N CYS A 835 20.80 -9.55 3.44
CA CYS A 835 20.06 -9.14 2.26
C CYS A 835 18.65 -9.73 2.22
N GLY A 836 17.79 -9.12 1.42
CA GLY A 836 16.36 -9.44 1.37
C GLY A 836 16.05 -10.88 0.93
N LYS A 837 14.82 -11.31 1.20
CA LYS A 837 14.32 -12.67 0.90
C LYS A 837 14.33 -12.98 -0.60
N ALA A 838 14.24 -11.98 -1.47
CA ALA A 838 14.23 -12.15 -2.92
C ALA A 838 15.56 -12.61 -3.54
N VAL A 839 16.64 -12.80 -2.77
CA VAL A 839 17.94 -13.24 -3.30
C VAL A 839 17.86 -14.64 -3.91
N MET A 840 17.13 -15.58 -3.30
CA MET A 840 17.09 -16.97 -3.76
C MET A 840 16.68 -17.10 -5.24
N ARG A 841 15.59 -16.45 -5.66
CA ARG A 841 15.15 -16.48 -7.07
C ARG A 841 16.19 -15.95 -8.04
N HIS A 842 16.96 -14.92 -7.65
CA HIS A 842 18.03 -14.39 -8.48
C HIS A 842 19.17 -15.41 -8.65
N GLU A 843 19.66 -15.95 -7.53
CA GLU A 843 20.77 -16.90 -7.56
C GLU A 843 20.39 -18.25 -8.18
N MET A 844 19.16 -18.71 -7.95
CA MET A 844 18.64 -19.91 -8.60
C MET A 844 18.47 -19.68 -10.11
N GLY A 845 18.14 -18.45 -10.54
CA GLY A 845 18.20 -18.06 -11.95
C GLY A 845 19.58 -18.24 -12.58
N HIS A 846 20.65 -17.87 -11.89
CA HIS A 846 22.03 -18.14 -12.35
C HIS A 846 22.32 -19.63 -12.49
N ASN A 847 21.92 -20.46 -11.53
CA ASN A 847 22.02 -21.92 -11.62
C ASN A 847 21.29 -22.48 -12.85
N MET A 848 20.14 -21.89 -13.19
CA MET A 848 19.38 -22.20 -14.41
C MET A 848 19.98 -21.57 -15.69
N GLY A 849 21.16 -20.95 -15.58
CA GLY A 849 21.95 -20.41 -16.67
C GLY A 849 21.46 -19.05 -17.16
N LEU A 850 20.86 -18.25 -16.30
CA LEU A 850 20.47 -16.88 -16.62
C LEU A 850 21.59 -15.89 -16.31
N LYS A 851 21.71 -14.86 -17.13
CA LYS A 851 22.66 -13.75 -16.96
C LYS A 851 21.96 -12.47 -16.52
N HIS A 852 22.73 -11.52 -16.01
CA HIS A 852 22.22 -10.17 -15.76
C HIS A 852 21.82 -9.45 -17.04
N TYR A 853 20.95 -8.44 -16.95
CA TYR A 853 20.46 -7.69 -18.11
C TYR A 853 21.53 -6.93 -18.91
N HIS A 854 22.64 -6.54 -18.26
CA HIS A 854 23.78 -5.89 -18.91
C HIS A 854 24.70 -6.85 -19.67
N SER A 855 24.37 -8.15 -19.70
CA SER A 855 25.12 -9.11 -20.49
C SER A 855 24.97 -8.85 -21.99
N ASP A 856 25.76 -9.57 -22.79
CA ASP A 856 26.02 -9.51 -24.24
C ASP A 856 24.82 -9.57 -25.20
N GLY A 857 23.62 -9.12 -24.79
CA GLY A 857 22.39 -9.17 -25.58
C GLY A 857 21.83 -10.57 -25.75
N SER A 858 22.24 -11.52 -24.90
CA SER A 858 21.83 -12.91 -24.98
C SER A 858 20.40 -13.12 -24.48
N TYR A 859 19.61 -13.96 -25.17
CA TYR A 859 18.21 -14.24 -24.82
C TYR A 859 18.00 -14.68 -23.37
N ASN A 860 18.96 -15.38 -22.76
CA ASN A 860 18.91 -15.86 -21.38
C ASN A 860 19.27 -14.80 -20.33
N ALA A 861 18.92 -13.53 -20.57
CA ALA A 861 19.21 -12.41 -19.69
C ALA A 861 17.95 -11.77 -19.11
N GLY A 862 18.10 -11.10 -17.96
CA GLY A 862 17.05 -10.23 -17.41
C GLY A 862 16.69 -9.09 -18.35
N TYR A 863 15.49 -8.54 -18.18
CA TYR A 863 15.00 -7.36 -18.87
C TYR A 863 15.04 -6.14 -17.94
N GLY A 864 15.96 -5.21 -18.22
CA GLY A 864 16.24 -4.06 -17.36
C GLY A 864 15.20 -2.93 -17.42
N LEU A 865 14.43 -2.81 -18.51
CA LEU A 865 13.41 -1.75 -18.60
C LEU A 865 12.28 -1.94 -17.58
N LEU A 866 11.99 -3.20 -17.22
CA LEU A 866 10.99 -3.58 -16.21
C LEU A 866 11.61 -4.18 -14.94
N SER A 867 12.95 -4.16 -14.81
CA SER A 867 13.65 -4.64 -13.61
C SER A 867 13.23 -6.06 -13.17
N THR A 868 13.06 -6.97 -14.13
CA THR A 868 12.82 -8.42 -13.90
C THR A 868 13.88 -9.05 -12.99
N ILE A 869 13.68 -10.29 -12.54
CA ILE A 869 14.51 -10.96 -11.51
C ILE A 869 16.02 -10.88 -11.79
N MET A 870 16.44 -11.13 -13.04
CA MET A 870 17.86 -11.07 -13.43
C MET A 870 18.33 -9.67 -13.85
N ALA A 871 17.54 -8.64 -13.58
CA ALA A 871 17.95 -7.24 -13.66
C ALA A 871 18.14 -6.70 -12.24
N ASP A 872 17.16 -5.96 -11.72
CA ASP A 872 17.21 -5.38 -10.37
C ASP A 872 16.29 -6.11 -9.38
N ASN A 873 15.65 -7.19 -9.83
CA ASN A 873 14.84 -8.07 -8.98
C ASN A 873 13.64 -7.39 -8.30
N SER A 874 13.08 -6.36 -8.94
CA SER A 874 12.02 -5.51 -8.38
C SER A 874 10.62 -6.09 -8.58
N ILE A 875 10.42 -6.93 -9.60
CA ILE A 875 9.14 -7.60 -9.88
C ILE A 875 9.29 -9.12 -9.82
N PRO A 876 8.27 -9.88 -9.40
CA PRO A 876 8.33 -11.34 -9.25
C PRO A 876 8.20 -12.08 -10.60
N TYR A 877 8.96 -11.64 -11.61
CA TYR A 877 8.94 -12.19 -12.97
C TYR A 877 10.35 -12.34 -13.52
N TYR A 878 10.62 -13.51 -14.11
CA TYR A 878 11.71 -13.69 -15.06
C TYR A 878 11.28 -13.12 -16.42
N SER A 879 12.24 -12.64 -17.20
CA SER A 879 11.94 -12.04 -18.51
C SER A 879 11.32 -13.06 -19.46
N THR A 880 10.23 -12.65 -20.13
CA THR A 880 9.55 -13.43 -21.16
C THR A 880 8.67 -12.54 -22.02
N PRO A 881 8.66 -12.71 -23.35
CA PRO A 881 7.77 -11.95 -24.24
C PRO A 881 6.29 -12.38 -24.13
N ASN A 882 6.01 -13.47 -23.42
CA ASN A 882 4.67 -14.09 -23.35
C ASN A 882 3.87 -13.68 -22.10
N ARG A 883 4.41 -12.75 -21.30
CA ARG A 883 3.74 -12.14 -20.14
C ARG A 883 3.78 -10.63 -20.30
N TYR A 884 2.78 -9.98 -19.73
CA TYR A 884 2.56 -8.55 -19.88
C TYR A 884 2.32 -7.92 -18.52
N THR A 885 2.75 -6.68 -18.34
CA THR A 885 2.43 -5.92 -17.13
C THR A 885 0.92 -5.69 -17.03
N ALA A 886 0.38 -5.78 -15.81
CA ALA A 886 -1.06 -5.63 -15.58
C ALA A 886 -1.57 -4.20 -15.79
N ASP A 887 -0.69 -3.20 -15.64
CA ASP A 887 -1.00 -1.78 -15.77
C ASP A 887 -1.17 -1.33 -17.23
N TYR A 888 -0.14 -1.51 -18.05
CA TYR A 888 -0.04 -0.96 -19.40
C TYR A 888 0.04 -2.04 -20.49
N GLY A 889 0.05 -3.33 -20.13
CA GLY A 889 0.22 -4.42 -21.08
C GLY A 889 1.59 -4.42 -21.76
N ILE A 890 2.65 -4.01 -21.04
CA ILE A 890 4.02 -4.01 -21.58
C ILE A 890 4.56 -5.44 -21.56
N PRO A 891 5.07 -5.99 -22.67
CA PRO A 891 5.71 -7.30 -22.69
C PRO A 891 6.88 -7.35 -21.71
N MET A 892 6.92 -8.39 -20.88
CA MET A 892 7.96 -8.59 -19.85
C MET A 892 9.27 -9.16 -20.40
N GLY A 893 9.49 -9.01 -21.71
CA GLY A 893 10.65 -9.54 -22.41
C GLY A 893 10.59 -9.21 -23.89
N ILE A 894 11.63 -9.61 -24.62
CA ILE A 894 11.76 -9.36 -26.06
C ILE A 894 12.09 -10.70 -26.72
N VAL A 895 11.32 -11.05 -27.75
CA VAL A 895 11.50 -12.29 -28.51
C VAL A 895 12.95 -12.38 -29.01
N GLY A 896 13.65 -13.44 -28.60
CA GLY A 896 15.03 -13.71 -29.02
C GLY A 896 16.13 -12.88 -28.33
N ALA A 897 15.78 -11.97 -27.40
CA ALA A 897 16.75 -11.09 -26.73
C ALA A 897 16.63 -11.05 -25.20
N HIS A 898 15.41 -11.06 -24.64
CA HIS A 898 15.17 -11.12 -23.19
C HIS A 898 14.04 -12.11 -22.91
N ASP A 899 14.40 -13.39 -22.83
CA ASP A 899 13.52 -14.54 -22.67
C ASP A 899 14.19 -15.57 -21.74
N ALA A 900 14.34 -15.18 -20.49
CA ALA A 900 14.88 -16.03 -19.43
C ALA A 900 14.04 -17.30 -19.25
N VAL A 901 12.70 -17.20 -19.35
CA VAL A 901 11.80 -18.35 -19.17
C VAL A 901 12.10 -19.45 -20.18
N ARG A 902 12.26 -19.11 -21.46
CA ARG A 902 12.70 -20.09 -22.47
C ARG A 902 14.01 -20.78 -22.07
N ALA A 903 15.01 -20.01 -21.66
CA ALA A 903 16.32 -20.55 -21.31
C ALA A 903 16.27 -21.51 -20.12
N MET A 904 15.43 -21.23 -19.12
CA MET A 904 15.24 -22.13 -17.98
C MET A 904 14.46 -23.39 -18.40
N ASN A 905 13.42 -23.24 -19.22
CA ASN A 905 12.59 -24.37 -19.69
C ASN A 905 13.39 -25.35 -20.55
N GLU A 906 14.35 -24.87 -21.33
CA GLU A 906 15.29 -25.69 -22.12
C GLU A 906 16.24 -26.54 -21.23
N ARG A 907 16.37 -26.21 -19.93
CA ARG A 907 17.35 -26.81 -19.01
C ARG A 907 16.72 -27.57 -17.86
N SER A 908 15.48 -27.26 -17.49
CA SER A 908 14.80 -27.76 -16.30
C SER A 908 14.81 -29.29 -16.21
N ALA A 909 14.49 -29.99 -17.29
CA ALA A 909 14.50 -31.45 -17.32
C ALA A 909 15.89 -32.06 -17.08
N ALA A 910 16.97 -31.41 -17.55
CA ALA A 910 18.33 -31.90 -17.31
C ALA A 910 18.76 -31.67 -15.85
N VAL A 911 18.36 -30.55 -15.26
CA VAL A 911 18.67 -30.22 -13.86
C VAL A 911 17.89 -31.09 -12.89
N ALA A 912 16.61 -31.36 -13.16
CA ALA A 912 15.74 -32.27 -12.41
C ALA A 912 16.18 -33.75 -12.45
N GLY A 913 17.20 -34.07 -13.26
CA GLY A 913 17.75 -35.42 -13.41
C GLY A 913 19.16 -35.54 -12.84
N TYR A 914 19.58 -34.64 -11.94
CA TYR A 914 20.91 -34.69 -11.37
C TYR A 914 21.07 -35.77 -10.30
N ARG A 915 19.99 -36.27 -9.68
CA ARG A 915 20.05 -37.33 -8.66
C ARG A 915 19.02 -38.44 -8.74
#